data_AF-A0A4Q4U9V4-F1
#
_entry.id   AF-A0A4Q4U9V4-F1
#
_cell.length_a   1.000
_cell.length_b   1.000
_cell.length_c   1.000
_cell.angle_alpha   90.00
_cell.angle_beta   90.00
_cell.angle_gamma   90.00
#
_symmetry.space_group_name_H-M   'P 1'
#
loop_
_entity.id
_entity.type
_entity.pdbx_description
1 polymer ?
#
loop_
_entity_poly.entity_id
_entity_poly.type
_entity_poly.pdbx_seq_one_letter_code
_entity_poly.pdbx_strand_id
1 'polypeptide(L)'
;MVVLAASICTRGGKAVLSRQFREMPRSRIEALLASFPKLADAGTQHTTVEQDNVRFVYQPLDELYMVLITNRQSNILQDIDSLHLFAQVVTSTCRSLDEREILRNAYELLSAFDELVTLGYRENLTISQIKTFLEMESHEERIQEIIARNKELEATEERKRKAKQLELQRKESARSGRGMPRTPVYPTYTPPTRPTPADTYDSYEAEKNRTTKAPTLKGKGMQLGKKSKTTDMFERVRGDIGADVDDSPLVPTVPAPTAAEPAPRASTTMDRDAIHVTINESISAKLSREGSVNSLTVSGDLSLRISDPSLTKIKLDLTANPSHGAQFRTHPNVDRGLFTSSKAIQMSNVARGFPVNNSVGVLRWRATPKTDDTSALPISFTVWVNKGAEGHYTMTVEYELTGGDELRDVTVLIPYSTSEPSVSSFDATYEVSGDSLEWTIGTVDEGNPNGSFEFDAQADDENEFFPMQVRFSKASPFVDVDVKSVSLLEENEEVTFSKDIRSVADSYLVDSLLLGITMTKPIELKLFGEAQLDPKPHGGLLTYNPSIKLFARAAGPTSLQVWRSNGQVVAKVSQRGERESVQAIRWKADAWMDLASRGLDSGDMKSISDLPRDLTFLEVETALPKISPLPVSGGSGDDMFVFTTRASLEFLFRPFSPQDSDKVDVMIVGTNDGRIHLSIYDSFVIGNFNYTVPQSLGSPNPVQLVSHASHPELSTHTLVFKPSGDAKSKMLYLVPMDLTFVYSSPENLSLLSSKTTTLQKLLRYLKQVKIHMLHEWQSTRELPSRFLNSIDEALKEAGTYGEMGVRQALYHSVVTGHTFPEVKEWLVDQLAERGHKRWDKAVVSGLQALRSLVHENFLPALERIGIILSRLLGIARFHESREEIGFSSAQITKVMDIVSCLMLVGNRVLLLVMEELDLFQSFSSWLRHEIDRLASSSSSDELTEKEATMEHGKILTYIQQYMPASPLRYYLSNVALDDADKDWQQAESGSSLLDMLDRQVKKHESGQPHTGVFSQVEFLCKYLDSKTNVVFEGIAEAEKRSVRFGQPAKILLNENIARFDVRMSAAQTPALTFAALTTESRESNDQPLRIVRIPHRADDLGFQPYRPGSAVTPHVLSNEEVTTMTLNMVVPTDPGFVPVQMEVKEASSERGYIPSRVCLLGSDLQTYKIFALPDDPFKEAAKSREDDVMMQ
;
A
#
# COMPACT_ATOMS: atom_id res chain seq x y z
N MET A 1 -5.04 -37.24 10.67
CA MET A 1 -6.19 -38.06 10.21
C MET A 1 -6.39 -37.72 8.74
N VAL A 2 -6.41 -38.69 7.82
CA VAL A 2 -6.59 -38.37 6.38
C VAL A 2 -7.45 -39.43 5.69
N VAL A 3 -8.67 -39.03 5.32
CA VAL A 3 -9.47 -39.73 4.30
C VAL A 3 -8.88 -39.36 2.93
N LEU A 4 -8.46 -40.36 2.17
CA LEU A 4 -7.80 -40.18 0.87
C LEU A 4 -8.83 -40.08 -0.26
N ALA A 5 -9.85 -40.94 -0.22
CA ALA A 5 -10.96 -40.94 -1.17
C ALA A 5 -12.24 -41.56 -0.58
N ALA A 6 -13.39 -41.13 -1.07
CA ALA A 6 -14.70 -41.73 -0.84
C ALA A 6 -15.25 -42.27 -2.17
N SER A 7 -15.66 -43.53 -2.22
CA SER A 7 -16.03 -44.22 -3.45
C SER A 7 -17.30 -45.07 -3.29
N ILE A 8 -18.15 -45.04 -4.31
CA ILE A 8 -19.24 -46.00 -4.52
C ILE A 8 -18.78 -46.95 -5.62
N CYS A 9 -18.74 -48.25 -5.33
CA CYS A 9 -18.34 -49.27 -6.30
C CYS A 9 -19.31 -50.45 -6.34
N THR A 10 -19.34 -51.18 -7.45
CA THR A 10 -20.08 -52.45 -7.54
C THR A 10 -19.45 -53.52 -6.64
N ARG A 11 -20.16 -54.61 -6.37
CA ARG A 11 -19.58 -55.80 -5.70
C ARG A 11 -18.38 -56.41 -6.45
N GLY A 12 -18.19 -56.09 -7.72
CA GLY A 12 -17.02 -56.48 -8.52
C GLY A 12 -15.84 -55.50 -8.46
N GLY A 13 -15.90 -54.44 -7.65
CA GLY A 13 -14.79 -53.48 -7.47
C GLY A 13 -14.69 -52.42 -8.57
N LYS A 14 -15.60 -52.42 -9.54
CA LYS A 14 -15.72 -51.35 -10.53
C LYS A 14 -16.25 -50.09 -9.84
N ALA A 15 -15.49 -49.00 -9.87
CA ALA A 15 -15.94 -47.70 -9.39
C ALA A 15 -17.14 -47.18 -10.21
N VAL A 16 -18.19 -46.73 -9.53
CA VAL A 16 -19.35 -46.03 -10.11
C VAL A 16 -19.17 -44.52 -9.93
N LEU A 17 -18.81 -44.10 -8.72
CA LEU A 17 -18.50 -42.72 -8.36
C LEU A 17 -17.31 -42.73 -7.39
N SER A 18 -16.36 -41.79 -7.51
CA SER A 18 -15.24 -41.68 -6.56
C SER A 18 -14.76 -40.24 -6.46
N ARG A 19 -14.74 -39.70 -5.25
CA ARG A 19 -14.16 -38.40 -4.90
C ARG A 19 -12.82 -38.58 -4.20
N GLN A 20 -11.83 -37.80 -4.61
CA GLN A 20 -10.49 -37.78 -4.04
C GLN A 20 -10.32 -36.50 -3.22
N PHE A 21 -9.92 -36.64 -1.95
CA PHE A 21 -9.65 -35.49 -1.06
C PHE A 21 -8.15 -35.21 -0.92
N ARG A 22 -7.32 -36.10 -1.46
CA ARG A 22 -5.87 -35.95 -1.64
C ARG A 22 -5.47 -36.42 -3.03
N GLU A 23 -4.44 -35.79 -3.60
CA GLU A 23 -3.97 -36.07 -4.95
C GLU A 23 -3.55 -37.55 -5.10
N MET A 24 -4.29 -38.29 -5.93
CA MET A 24 -4.01 -39.68 -6.25
C MET A 24 -4.32 -39.94 -7.74
N PRO A 25 -3.39 -40.56 -8.50
CA PRO A 25 -3.65 -40.90 -9.90
C PRO A 25 -4.85 -41.83 -10.04
N ARG A 26 -5.70 -41.57 -11.05
CA ARG A 26 -6.90 -42.36 -11.35
C ARG A 26 -6.62 -43.87 -11.41
N SER A 27 -5.54 -44.27 -12.08
CA SER A 27 -5.11 -45.67 -12.21
C SER A 27 -4.82 -46.35 -10.87
N ARG A 28 -4.33 -45.59 -9.86
CA ARG A 28 -4.09 -46.11 -8.52
C ARG A 28 -5.40 -46.40 -7.78
N ILE A 29 -6.41 -45.56 -7.96
CA ILE A 29 -7.73 -45.73 -7.32
C ILE A 29 -8.50 -46.87 -7.97
N GLU A 30 -8.50 -46.94 -9.30
CA GLU A 30 -9.10 -48.06 -10.03
C GLU A 30 -8.43 -49.39 -9.64
N ALA A 31 -7.11 -49.42 -9.44
CA ALA A 31 -6.40 -50.60 -8.94
C ALA A 31 -6.79 -50.98 -7.49
N LEU A 32 -6.89 -50.00 -6.58
CA LEU A 32 -7.28 -50.23 -5.17
C LEU A 32 -8.74 -50.70 -5.04
N LEU A 33 -9.65 -50.15 -5.84
CA LEU A 33 -11.05 -50.59 -5.84
C LEU A 33 -11.23 -51.94 -6.54
N ALA A 34 -10.39 -52.28 -7.53
CA ALA A 34 -10.38 -53.60 -8.16
C ALA A 34 -9.78 -54.71 -7.26
N SER A 35 -8.89 -54.40 -6.31
CA SER A 35 -8.41 -55.37 -5.33
C SER A 35 -9.39 -55.58 -4.16
N PHE A 36 -10.10 -54.52 -3.74
CA PHE A 36 -11.00 -54.51 -2.59
C PHE A 36 -11.96 -55.72 -2.47
N PRO A 37 -12.71 -56.18 -3.50
CA PRO A 37 -13.64 -57.31 -3.36
C PRO A 37 -12.99 -58.66 -3.04
N LYS A 38 -11.69 -58.82 -3.31
CA LYS A 38 -10.93 -60.03 -2.95
C LYS A 38 -10.49 -60.04 -1.48
N LEU A 39 -10.64 -58.91 -0.81
CA LEU A 39 -10.21 -58.65 0.56
C LEU A 39 -11.41 -58.49 1.50
N ALA A 40 -12.54 -58.00 0.98
CA ALA A 40 -13.82 -57.92 1.68
C ALA A 40 -14.52 -59.29 1.73
N ASP A 41 -14.25 -60.07 2.78
CA ASP A 41 -14.76 -61.43 2.92
C ASP A 41 -16.26 -61.43 3.30
N ALA A 42 -17.11 -62.03 2.44
CA ALA A 42 -18.57 -61.92 2.51
C ALA A 42 -19.22 -62.54 3.78
N GLY A 43 -18.45 -63.27 4.58
CA GLY A 43 -18.89 -63.87 5.86
C GLY A 43 -18.41 -63.14 7.12
N THR A 44 -17.62 -62.07 7.01
CA THR A 44 -17.04 -61.38 8.18
C THR A 44 -17.86 -60.15 8.59
N GLN A 45 -18.03 -59.94 9.90
CA GLN A 45 -18.69 -58.73 10.45
C GLN A 45 -17.76 -57.50 10.48
N HIS A 46 -16.55 -57.60 9.93
CA HIS A 46 -15.57 -56.52 9.95
C HIS A 46 -15.82 -55.55 8.79
N THR A 47 -16.21 -54.31 9.10
CA THR A 47 -16.40 -53.22 8.13
C THR A 47 -15.08 -52.56 7.70
N THR A 48 -13.93 -53.19 8.00
CA THR A 48 -12.60 -52.65 7.71
C THR A 48 -11.62 -53.72 7.28
N VAL A 49 -10.84 -53.43 6.24
CA VAL A 49 -9.78 -54.31 5.72
C VAL A 49 -8.57 -53.46 5.31
N GLU A 50 -7.36 -53.93 5.62
CA GLU A 50 -6.11 -53.20 5.34
C GLU A 50 -5.32 -53.84 4.19
N GLN A 51 -4.77 -53.02 3.31
CA GLN A 51 -3.83 -53.45 2.26
C GLN A 51 -2.67 -52.46 2.17
N ASP A 52 -1.44 -52.96 2.21
CA ASP A 52 -0.20 -52.18 2.12
C ASP A 52 -0.14 -51.00 3.12
N ASN A 53 -0.37 -49.78 2.61
CA ASN A 53 -0.32 -48.50 3.32
C ASN A 53 -1.71 -47.84 3.49
N VAL A 54 -2.79 -48.47 3.06
CA VAL A 54 -4.17 -47.94 3.15
C VAL A 54 -5.11 -48.88 3.91
N ARG A 55 -6.14 -48.30 4.52
CA ARG A 55 -7.26 -49.00 5.14
C ARG A 55 -8.52 -48.71 4.32
N PHE A 56 -9.25 -49.74 3.96
CA PHE A 56 -10.59 -49.64 3.41
C PHE A 56 -11.59 -49.73 4.56
N VAL A 57 -12.48 -48.76 4.69
CA VAL A 57 -13.61 -48.75 5.62
C VAL A 57 -14.87 -48.78 4.77
N TYR A 58 -15.71 -49.81 4.89
CA TYR A 58 -16.78 -50.06 3.93
C TYR A 58 -18.08 -50.57 4.56
N GLN A 59 -19.20 -50.27 3.88
CA GLN A 59 -20.54 -50.71 4.24
C GLN A 59 -21.30 -51.11 2.96
N PRO A 60 -22.06 -52.23 2.97
CA PRO A 60 -22.95 -52.58 1.87
C PRO A 60 -24.06 -51.53 1.71
N LEU A 61 -24.29 -51.13 0.47
CA LEU A 61 -25.30 -50.17 0.02
C LEU A 61 -26.13 -50.86 -1.07
N ASP A 62 -26.93 -51.83 -0.63
CA ASP A 62 -27.71 -52.75 -1.48
C ASP A 62 -26.85 -53.56 -2.47
N GLU A 63 -26.97 -53.35 -3.79
CA GLU A 63 -26.12 -54.00 -4.80
C GLU A 63 -24.72 -53.36 -4.95
N LEU A 64 -24.47 -52.25 -4.25
CA LEU A 64 -23.22 -51.50 -4.27
C LEU A 64 -22.51 -51.56 -2.91
N TYR A 65 -21.27 -51.06 -2.86
CA TYR A 65 -20.52 -50.78 -1.64
C TYR A 65 -20.19 -49.29 -1.58
N MET A 66 -20.39 -48.68 -0.40
CA MET A 66 -19.74 -47.43 -0.04
C MET A 66 -18.40 -47.76 0.62
N VAL A 67 -17.31 -47.16 0.14
CA VAL A 67 -15.93 -47.44 0.55
C VAL A 67 -15.19 -46.13 0.78
N LEU A 68 -14.65 -45.93 1.99
CA LEU A 68 -13.64 -44.91 2.29
C LEU A 68 -12.25 -45.55 2.24
N ILE A 69 -11.33 -44.88 1.55
CA ILE A 69 -9.91 -45.23 1.54
C ILE A 69 -9.19 -44.25 2.48
N THR A 70 -8.59 -44.74 3.56
CA THR A 70 -7.95 -43.95 4.60
C THR A 70 -6.50 -44.38 4.82
N ASN A 71 -5.69 -43.57 5.51
CA ASN A 71 -4.34 -43.99 5.92
C ASN A 71 -4.40 -44.89 7.17
N ARG A 72 -3.48 -45.85 7.33
CA ARG A 72 -3.51 -46.78 8.49
C ARG A 72 -3.40 -46.10 9.87
N GLN A 73 -2.93 -44.84 9.89
CA GLN A 73 -2.84 -43.97 11.07
C GLN A 73 -4.10 -43.12 11.33
N SER A 74 -5.18 -43.29 10.56
CA SER A 74 -6.45 -42.62 10.81
C SER A 74 -7.17 -43.19 12.05
N ASN A 75 -8.01 -42.35 12.66
CA ASN A 75 -8.90 -42.79 13.74
C ASN A 75 -10.05 -43.60 13.15
N ILE A 76 -9.95 -44.93 13.26
CA ILE A 76 -10.91 -45.88 12.69
C ILE A 76 -12.36 -45.65 13.13
N LEU A 77 -12.60 -45.17 14.37
CA LEU A 77 -13.95 -44.88 14.86
C LEU A 77 -14.55 -43.69 14.10
N GLN A 78 -13.77 -42.62 13.96
CA GLN A 78 -14.18 -41.42 13.26
C GLN A 78 -14.34 -41.66 11.74
N ASP A 79 -13.55 -42.57 11.15
CA ASP A 79 -13.73 -43.00 9.76
C ASP A 79 -15.03 -43.81 9.56
N ILE A 80 -15.39 -44.71 10.50
CA ILE A 80 -16.64 -45.46 10.48
C ILE A 80 -17.84 -44.51 10.63
N ASP A 81 -17.79 -43.57 11.57
CA ASP A 81 -18.80 -42.51 11.73
C ASP A 81 -18.91 -41.63 10.48
N SER A 82 -17.84 -41.52 9.69
CA SER A 82 -17.84 -40.76 8.43
C SER A 82 -18.52 -41.56 7.34
N LEU A 83 -18.15 -42.83 7.18
CA LEU A 83 -18.77 -43.76 6.24
C LEU A 83 -20.29 -43.84 6.44
N HIS A 84 -20.77 -43.91 7.67
CA HIS A 84 -22.21 -43.90 7.96
C HIS A 84 -22.89 -42.62 7.48
N LEU A 85 -22.26 -41.46 7.69
CA LEU A 85 -22.79 -40.17 7.24
C LEU A 85 -22.78 -40.03 5.70
N PHE A 86 -21.71 -40.50 5.03
CA PHE A 86 -21.66 -40.64 3.57
C PHE A 86 -22.79 -41.53 3.04
N ALA A 87 -22.97 -42.73 3.61
CA ALA A 87 -24.03 -43.65 3.20
C ALA A 87 -25.44 -43.05 3.41
N GLN A 88 -25.63 -42.32 4.51
CA GLN A 88 -26.89 -41.65 4.81
C GLN A 88 -27.19 -40.48 3.86
N VAL A 89 -26.17 -39.71 3.45
CA VAL A 89 -26.30 -38.71 2.38
C VAL A 89 -26.72 -39.37 1.07
N VAL A 90 -26.02 -40.42 0.62
CA VAL A 90 -26.36 -41.13 -0.62
C VAL A 90 -27.80 -41.67 -0.59
N THR A 91 -28.22 -42.29 0.51
CA THR A 91 -29.59 -42.80 0.70
C THR A 91 -30.63 -41.68 0.80
N SER A 92 -30.24 -40.46 1.18
CA SER A 92 -31.15 -39.30 1.27
C SER A 92 -31.33 -38.55 -0.06
N THR A 93 -30.32 -38.61 -0.94
CA THR A 93 -30.30 -37.96 -2.26
C THR A 93 -30.86 -38.88 -3.34
N CYS A 94 -30.48 -40.16 -3.34
CA CYS A 94 -30.88 -41.12 -4.37
C CYS A 94 -32.14 -41.90 -3.98
N ARG A 95 -33.10 -42.00 -4.91
CA ARG A 95 -34.38 -42.72 -4.67
C ARG A 95 -34.24 -44.25 -4.72
N SER A 96 -33.22 -44.72 -5.42
CA SER A 96 -32.81 -46.12 -5.55
C SER A 96 -31.28 -46.20 -5.52
N LEU A 97 -30.72 -47.35 -5.16
CA LEU A 97 -29.29 -47.54 -4.93
C LEU A 97 -28.63 -48.34 -6.08
N ASP A 98 -29.03 -48.04 -7.31
CA ASP A 98 -28.53 -48.65 -8.54
C ASP A 98 -27.54 -47.75 -9.30
N GLU A 99 -26.68 -48.33 -10.13
CA GLU A 99 -25.61 -47.63 -10.86
C GLU A 99 -26.13 -46.42 -11.67
N ARG A 100 -27.36 -46.49 -12.21
CA ARG A 100 -27.94 -45.42 -13.05
C ARG A 100 -28.43 -44.23 -12.22
N GLU A 101 -29.06 -44.48 -11.07
CA GLU A 101 -29.52 -43.42 -10.17
C GLU A 101 -28.35 -42.68 -9.49
N ILE A 102 -27.31 -43.41 -9.08
CA ILE A 102 -26.07 -42.82 -8.54
C ILE A 102 -25.40 -41.89 -9.56
N LEU A 103 -25.31 -42.34 -10.83
CA LEU A 103 -24.76 -41.50 -11.90
C LEU A 103 -25.63 -40.29 -12.25
N ARG A 104 -26.96 -40.40 -12.12
CA ARG A 104 -27.87 -39.26 -12.36
C ARG A 104 -27.66 -38.13 -11.34
N ASN A 105 -27.49 -38.49 -10.08
CA ASN A 105 -27.33 -37.52 -8.97
C ASN A 105 -25.85 -37.26 -8.63
N ALA A 106 -24.92 -37.66 -9.50
CA ALA A 106 -23.48 -37.66 -9.21
C ALA A 106 -22.93 -36.29 -8.78
N TYR A 107 -23.38 -35.18 -9.39
CA TYR A 107 -22.93 -33.84 -9.01
C TYR A 107 -23.40 -33.42 -7.60
N GLU A 108 -24.65 -33.71 -7.24
CA GLU A 108 -25.18 -33.45 -5.89
C GLU A 108 -24.44 -34.30 -4.85
N LEU A 109 -24.17 -35.57 -5.16
CA LEU A 109 -23.39 -36.45 -4.30
C LEU A 109 -21.95 -35.96 -4.13
N LEU A 110 -21.27 -35.56 -5.21
CA LEU A 110 -19.90 -35.03 -5.14
C LEU A 110 -19.83 -33.72 -4.34
N SER A 111 -20.80 -32.81 -4.52
CA SER A 111 -20.89 -31.58 -3.73
C SER A 111 -21.10 -31.90 -2.25
N ALA A 112 -22.02 -32.82 -1.93
CA ALA A 112 -22.26 -33.25 -0.55
C ALA A 112 -21.04 -33.97 0.06
N PHE A 113 -20.24 -34.66 -0.75
CA PHE A 113 -19.01 -35.34 -0.33
C PHE A 113 -17.89 -34.34 0.01
N ASP A 114 -17.83 -33.20 -0.68
CA ASP A 114 -16.90 -32.12 -0.37
C ASP A 114 -17.27 -31.38 0.93
N GLU A 115 -18.55 -31.14 1.18
CA GLU A 115 -19.03 -30.61 2.47
C GLU A 115 -18.73 -31.56 3.65
N LEU A 116 -18.74 -32.87 3.41
CA LEU A 116 -18.46 -33.88 4.43
C LEU A 116 -16.97 -33.98 4.79
N VAL A 117 -16.07 -33.81 3.81
CA VAL A 117 -14.63 -34.00 3.98
C VAL A 117 -13.84 -32.96 3.19
N THR A 118 -13.25 -32.01 3.92
CA THR A 118 -12.40 -30.95 3.35
C THR A 118 -10.92 -31.34 3.47
N LEU A 119 -10.20 -31.41 2.34
CA LEU A 119 -8.76 -31.77 2.29
C LEU A 119 -8.39 -33.08 3.03
N GLY A 120 -9.34 -34.01 3.14
CA GLY A 120 -9.17 -35.30 3.81
C GLY A 120 -9.46 -35.30 5.31
N TYR A 121 -9.90 -34.18 5.88
CA TYR A 121 -10.40 -34.08 7.25
C TYR A 121 -11.93 -34.08 7.25
N ARG A 122 -12.55 -34.82 8.18
CA ARG A 122 -14.01 -34.90 8.30
C ARG A 122 -14.56 -33.68 9.04
N GLU A 123 -15.55 -33.03 8.44
CA GLU A 123 -16.31 -31.96 9.07
C GLU A 123 -17.41 -32.47 10.02
N ASN A 124 -17.72 -31.70 11.05
CA ASN A 124 -18.71 -32.05 12.09
C ASN A 124 -20.11 -31.51 11.76
N LEU A 125 -20.64 -31.94 10.61
CA LEU A 125 -21.94 -31.48 10.10
C LEU A 125 -23.08 -32.48 10.35
N THR A 126 -24.28 -31.95 10.54
CA THR A 126 -25.54 -32.71 10.50
C THR A 126 -26.13 -32.70 9.08
N ILE A 127 -26.95 -33.71 8.76
CA ILE A 127 -27.63 -33.83 7.46
C ILE A 127 -28.51 -32.61 7.15
N SER A 128 -29.08 -31.96 8.15
CA SER A 128 -29.85 -30.73 7.95
C SER A 128 -28.97 -29.59 7.47
N GLN A 129 -27.78 -29.43 8.03
CA GLN A 129 -26.82 -28.39 7.61
C GLN A 129 -26.30 -28.68 6.20
N ILE A 130 -25.95 -29.93 5.90
CA ILE A 130 -25.50 -30.35 4.56
C ILE A 130 -26.58 -30.02 3.52
N LYS A 131 -27.87 -30.28 3.81
CA LYS A 131 -28.97 -29.90 2.92
C LYS A 131 -29.08 -28.38 2.72
N THR A 132 -28.99 -27.59 3.79
CA THR A 132 -28.99 -26.12 3.68
C THR A 132 -27.80 -25.59 2.88
N PHE A 133 -26.62 -26.21 2.98
CA PHE A 133 -25.45 -25.82 2.18
C PHE A 133 -25.64 -26.18 0.69
N LEU A 134 -26.18 -27.37 0.39
CA LEU A 134 -26.54 -27.79 -0.98
C LEU A 134 -27.67 -26.94 -1.60
N GLU A 135 -28.60 -26.42 -0.79
CA GLU A 135 -29.67 -25.53 -1.23
C GLU A 135 -29.15 -24.12 -1.60
N MET A 136 -27.93 -23.77 -1.19
CA MET A 136 -27.25 -22.48 -1.45
C MET A 136 -28.09 -21.23 -1.08
N GLU A 137 -29.09 -21.35 -0.21
CA GLU A 137 -30.01 -20.25 0.11
C GLU A 137 -29.39 -19.26 1.11
N SER A 138 -28.93 -18.11 0.62
CA SER A 138 -28.46 -17.03 1.48
C SER A 138 -29.62 -16.30 2.17
N HIS A 139 -29.76 -16.53 3.48
CA HIS A 139 -30.77 -15.83 4.29
C HIS A 139 -30.52 -14.31 4.35
N GLU A 140 -29.27 -13.86 4.18
CA GLU A 140 -28.93 -12.44 4.09
C GLU A 140 -29.36 -11.84 2.75
N GLU A 141 -29.15 -12.54 1.63
CA GLU A 141 -29.60 -12.11 0.30
C GLU A 141 -31.13 -11.95 0.27
N ARG A 142 -31.86 -12.91 0.86
CA ARG A 142 -33.33 -12.86 0.98
C ARG A 142 -33.82 -11.65 1.79
N ILE A 143 -33.10 -11.26 2.85
CA ILE A 143 -33.38 -10.02 3.61
C ILE A 143 -33.07 -8.79 2.74
N GLN A 144 -31.94 -8.79 2.03
CA GLN A 144 -31.50 -7.69 1.17
C GLN A 144 -32.52 -7.42 0.05
N GLU A 145 -33.05 -8.48 -0.57
CA GLU A 145 -34.05 -8.41 -1.63
C GLU A 145 -35.39 -7.82 -1.12
N ILE A 146 -35.82 -8.20 0.09
CA ILE A 146 -36.99 -7.62 0.76
C ILE A 146 -36.77 -6.12 1.06
N ILE A 147 -35.58 -5.72 1.52
CA ILE A 147 -35.24 -4.32 1.78
C ILE A 147 -35.21 -3.51 0.49
N ALA A 148 -34.63 -4.04 -0.59
CA ALA A 148 -34.59 -3.39 -1.91
C ALA A 148 -36.01 -3.18 -2.47
N ARG A 149 -36.84 -4.23 -2.46
CA ARG A 149 -38.23 -4.20 -2.93
C ARG A 149 -39.09 -3.21 -2.13
N ASN A 150 -38.87 -3.10 -0.81
CA ASN A 150 -39.52 -2.08 0.03
C ASN A 150 -39.06 -0.64 -0.28
N LYS A 151 -37.74 -0.42 -0.46
CA LYS A 151 -37.20 0.90 -0.86
C LYS A 151 -37.72 1.36 -2.22
N GLU A 152 -37.89 0.45 -3.17
CA GLU A 152 -38.46 0.77 -4.49
C GLU A 152 -39.96 1.15 -4.40
N LEU A 153 -40.73 0.42 -3.59
CA LEU A 153 -42.14 0.74 -3.33
C LEU A 153 -42.29 2.12 -2.65
N GLU A 154 -41.44 2.44 -1.67
CA GLU A 154 -41.41 3.75 -1.02
C GLU A 154 -41.03 4.87 -2.01
N ALA A 155 -39.96 4.67 -2.80
CA ALA A 155 -39.54 5.64 -3.81
C ALA A 155 -40.58 5.88 -4.91
N THR A 156 -41.34 4.86 -5.30
CA THR A 156 -42.42 4.99 -6.30
C THR A 156 -43.68 5.64 -5.72
N GLU A 157 -44.03 5.41 -4.45
CA GLU A 157 -45.04 6.21 -3.74
C GLU A 157 -44.63 7.68 -3.63
N GLU A 158 -43.38 7.97 -3.24
CA GLU A 158 -42.90 9.33 -3.03
C GLU A 158 -42.86 10.12 -4.35
N ARG A 159 -42.41 9.49 -5.45
CA ARG A 159 -42.52 10.06 -6.81
C ARG A 159 -43.98 10.38 -7.17
N LYS A 160 -44.93 9.48 -6.88
CA LYS A 160 -46.37 9.72 -7.13
C LYS A 160 -46.93 10.87 -6.28
N ARG A 161 -46.46 11.06 -5.04
CA ARG A 161 -46.83 12.21 -4.20
C ARG A 161 -46.26 13.52 -4.75
N LYS A 162 -44.96 13.57 -5.07
CA LYS A 162 -44.30 14.75 -5.64
C LYS A 162 -44.91 15.16 -6.99
N ALA A 163 -45.22 14.20 -7.86
CA ALA A 163 -45.89 14.45 -9.15
C ALA A 163 -47.28 15.10 -8.96
N LYS A 164 -48.12 14.55 -8.07
CA LYS A 164 -49.44 15.14 -7.75
C LYS A 164 -49.33 16.55 -7.16
N GLN A 165 -48.30 16.81 -6.35
CA GLN A 165 -48.08 18.13 -5.73
C GLN A 165 -47.67 19.19 -6.77
N LEU A 166 -46.79 18.84 -7.71
CA LEU A 166 -46.42 19.69 -8.85
C LEU A 166 -47.59 19.95 -9.81
N GLU A 167 -48.44 18.94 -10.05
CA GLU A 167 -49.65 19.10 -10.87
C GLU A 167 -50.66 20.05 -10.20
N LEU A 168 -50.88 19.91 -8.89
CA LEU A 168 -51.75 20.80 -8.12
C LEU A 168 -51.26 22.25 -8.18
N GLN A 169 -49.95 22.46 -8.00
CA GLN A 169 -49.31 23.78 -8.03
C GLN A 169 -49.42 24.44 -9.43
N ARG A 170 -49.23 23.67 -10.52
CA ARG A 170 -49.51 24.15 -11.89
C ARG A 170 -50.98 24.55 -12.05
N LYS A 171 -51.91 23.74 -11.56
CA LYS A 171 -53.36 23.99 -11.66
C LYS A 171 -53.81 25.21 -10.84
N GLU A 172 -53.08 25.55 -9.78
CA GLU A 172 -53.30 26.75 -8.96
C GLU A 172 -52.74 28.01 -9.64
N SER A 173 -51.53 27.93 -10.22
CA SER A 173 -50.95 29.02 -11.02
C SER A 173 -51.78 29.40 -12.25
N ALA A 174 -52.60 28.47 -12.78
CA ALA A 174 -53.50 28.72 -13.90
C ALA A 174 -54.83 29.41 -13.51
N ARG A 175 -55.09 29.64 -12.22
CA ARG A 175 -56.37 30.21 -11.71
C ARG A 175 -56.32 31.67 -11.26
N SER A 176 -55.14 32.24 -11.05
CA SER A 176 -54.98 33.70 -10.85
C SER A 176 -54.72 34.38 -12.20
N GLY A 177 -55.48 35.42 -12.56
CA GLY A 177 -55.70 35.75 -13.98
C GLY A 177 -55.47 37.19 -14.44
N ARG A 178 -55.70 37.36 -15.76
CA ARG A 178 -55.99 38.58 -16.54
C ARG A 178 -54.87 39.62 -16.78
N GLY A 179 -54.51 39.78 -18.07
CA GLY A 179 -53.80 40.95 -18.63
C GLY A 179 -53.34 40.74 -20.10
N MET A 180 -54.19 41.08 -21.08
CA MET A 180 -53.97 40.98 -22.56
C MET A 180 -53.39 42.29 -23.15
N PRO A 181 -52.86 42.42 -24.40
CA PRO A 181 -53.40 41.77 -25.63
C PRO A 181 -52.49 41.45 -26.87
N ARG A 182 -52.99 40.49 -27.68
CA ARG A 182 -53.02 40.36 -29.17
C ARG A 182 -51.76 40.27 -30.08
N THR A 183 -51.98 39.52 -31.18
CA THR A 183 -51.05 38.94 -32.18
C THR A 183 -51.13 39.61 -33.57
N PRO A 184 -50.23 39.26 -34.53
CA PRO A 184 -50.65 38.34 -35.61
C PRO A 184 -49.61 37.29 -36.12
N VAL A 185 -50.08 36.02 -36.25
CA VAL A 185 -50.04 35.02 -37.37
C VAL A 185 -48.94 35.10 -38.47
N TYR A 186 -48.30 34.04 -39.03
CA TYR A 186 -48.66 32.69 -39.57
C TYR A 186 -47.36 31.81 -39.75
N PRO A 187 -47.36 30.54 -40.27
CA PRO A 187 -48.40 29.51 -40.47
C PRO A 187 -48.09 28.09 -39.89
N THR A 188 -49.04 27.17 -40.03
CA THR A 188 -49.00 25.75 -39.62
C THR A 188 -48.15 24.83 -40.51
N TYR A 189 -47.51 23.80 -39.94
CA TYR A 189 -47.12 22.56 -40.63
C TYR A 189 -47.38 21.32 -39.77
N THR A 190 -47.94 20.25 -40.36
CA THR A 190 -48.21 18.93 -39.74
C THR A 190 -48.01 17.84 -40.78
N PRO A 191 -47.06 16.91 -40.58
CA PRO A 191 -47.35 15.46 -40.64
C PRO A 191 -46.34 14.61 -39.82
N PRO A 192 -46.37 13.25 -39.83
CA PRO A 192 -47.47 12.28 -40.01
C PRO A 192 -47.56 11.27 -38.83
N THR A 193 -48.34 10.19 -39.00
CA THR A 193 -48.66 9.17 -37.97
C THR A 193 -48.32 7.73 -38.43
N ARG A 194 -48.20 6.80 -37.46
CA ARG A 194 -48.18 5.30 -37.57
C ARG A 194 -46.89 4.63 -38.11
N PRO A 195 -46.66 3.31 -37.86
CA PRO A 195 -47.57 2.29 -37.29
C PRO A 195 -47.09 1.57 -36.00
N THR A 196 -48.03 0.87 -35.34
CA THR A 196 -47.79 -0.18 -34.35
C THR A 196 -47.70 -1.57 -35.01
N PRO A 197 -46.91 -2.50 -34.45
CA PRO A 197 -47.45 -3.85 -34.22
C PRO A 197 -47.08 -4.49 -32.87
N ALA A 198 -48.08 -5.17 -32.30
CA ALA A 198 -48.11 -6.33 -31.38
C ALA A 198 -46.97 -6.64 -30.39
N ASP A 199 -47.39 -6.92 -29.15
CA ASP A 199 -46.64 -7.65 -28.12
C ASP A 199 -46.38 -9.13 -28.53
N THR A 200 -45.13 -9.60 -28.39
CA THR A 200 -44.81 -11.04 -28.21
C THR A 200 -43.36 -11.28 -27.74
N TYR A 201 -43.05 -10.99 -26.47
CA TYR A 201 -42.10 -11.82 -25.68
C TYR A 201 -42.13 -11.45 -24.18
N ASP A 202 -43.08 -12.00 -23.43
CA ASP A 202 -42.89 -12.20 -21.99
C ASP A 202 -43.64 -13.48 -21.56
N SER A 203 -42.95 -14.61 -21.74
CA SER A 203 -43.46 -15.95 -21.46
C SER A 203 -42.39 -16.79 -20.79
N TYR A 204 -42.01 -16.40 -19.57
CA TYR A 204 -41.25 -17.27 -18.66
C TYR A 204 -41.62 -17.08 -17.18
N GLU A 205 -41.89 -15.85 -16.74
CA GLU A 205 -42.26 -15.52 -15.34
C GLU A 205 -43.64 -16.05 -14.90
N ALA A 206 -44.55 -16.33 -15.83
CA ALA A 206 -45.98 -16.51 -15.53
C ALA A 206 -46.39 -17.90 -15.00
N GLU A 207 -45.56 -18.95 -15.15
CA GLU A 207 -46.04 -20.34 -15.04
C GLU A 207 -45.79 -21.02 -13.68
N LYS A 208 -45.03 -20.40 -12.74
CA LYS A 208 -44.62 -21.09 -11.50
C LYS A 208 -45.61 -20.97 -10.31
N ASN A 209 -46.68 -20.18 -10.41
CA ASN A 209 -47.61 -19.93 -9.29
C ASN A 209 -49.09 -20.22 -9.62
N ARG A 210 -49.45 -21.51 -9.71
CA ARG A 210 -50.84 -21.97 -9.66
C ARG A 210 -51.02 -23.18 -8.74
N THR A 211 -52.17 -23.22 -8.04
CA THR A 211 -52.66 -24.23 -7.07
C THR A 211 -51.98 -24.20 -5.68
N THR A 212 -52.66 -24.24 -4.52
CA THR A 212 -54.10 -24.36 -4.17
C THR A 212 -54.43 -23.67 -2.82
N LYS A 213 -55.71 -23.41 -2.48
CA LYS A 213 -56.16 -22.54 -1.36
C LYS A 213 -56.86 -23.25 -0.17
N ALA A 214 -56.57 -22.78 1.06
CA ALA A 214 -57.46 -22.46 2.23
C ALA A 214 -58.43 -23.54 2.82
N PRO A 215 -58.86 -23.53 4.12
CA PRO A 215 -59.58 -22.45 4.89
C PRO A 215 -59.02 -22.16 6.33
N THR A 216 -58.97 -20.97 6.96
CA THR A 216 -59.89 -19.85 7.36
C THR A 216 -60.54 -19.90 8.78
N LEU A 217 -60.79 -18.69 9.35
CA LEU A 217 -61.64 -18.29 10.52
C LEU A 217 -60.96 -18.24 11.92
N LYS A 218 -61.26 -17.32 12.87
CA LYS A 218 -62.10 -16.10 12.94
C LYS A 218 -61.77 -15.28 14.24
N GLY A 219 -61.99 -13.96 14.27
CA GLY A 219 -62.09 -13.18 15.53
C GLY A 219 -61.95 -11.65 15.38
N LYS A 220 -62.95 -10.87 15.78
CA LYS A 220 -62.96 -9.38 15.73
C LYS A 220 -62.96 -8.78 17.15
N GLY A 221 -62.34 -7.61 17.33
CA GLY A 221 -62.44 -6.75 18.53
C GLY A 221 -62.07 -5.31 18.18
N MET A 222 -62.65 -4.30 18.86
CA MET A 222 -62.74 -2.92 18.35
C MET A 222 -62.04 -1.87 19.23
N GLN A 223 -61.20 -1.05 18.59
CA GLN A 223 -60.99 0.41 18.79
C GLN A 223 -60.35 1.05 20.05
N LEU A 224 -59.56 2.10 19.73
CA LEU A 224 -59.25 3.35 20.47
C LEU A 224 -58.11 3.40 21.50
N GLY A 225 -57.09 4.23 21.19
CA GLY A 225 -56.02 4.69 22.09
C GLY A 225 -54.72 5.00 21.32
N LYS A 226 -54.17 6.23 21.41
CA LYS A 226 -52.97 6.64 20.63
C LYS A 226 -51.73 6.85 21.52
N LYS A 227 -50.61 6.27 21.08
CA LYS A 227 -49.18 6.71 21.21
C LYS A 227 -48.62 7.10 22.60
N SER A 228 -47.55 6.40 23.00
CA SER A 228 -46.33 7.05 23.57
C SER A 228 -45.07 6.19 23.31
N LYS A 229 -43.89 6.72 23.61
CA LYS A 229 -42.56 6.29 23.12
C LYS A 229 -41.88 5.17 23.93
N THR A 230 -41.01 4.45 23.23
CA THR A 230 -39.85 3.71 23.70
C THR A 230 -38.79 4.58 24.39
N THR A 231 -38.27 4.14 25.55
CA THR A 231 -36.84 3.93 25.89
C THR A 231 -36.73 3.66 27.40
N ASP A 232 -36.29 2.46 27.79
CA ASP A 232 -35.54 2.14 29.04
C ASP A 232 -35.49 0.61 29.26
N MET A 233 -34.48 -0.05 28.70
CA MET A 233 -34.21 -1.48 28.95
C MET A 233 -32.73 -1.84 28.74
N PHE A 234 -31.80 -1.01 29.23
CA PHE A 234 -30.36 -1.32 29.20
C PHE A 234 -29.64 -1.21 30.56
N GLU A 235 -30.40 -1.07 31.66
CA GLU A 235 -29.86 -0.81 33.00
C GLU A 235 -30.33 -1.83 34.07
N ARG A 236 -30.79 -3.02 33.66
CA ARG A 236 -31.38 -4.04 34.56
C ARG A 236 -30.82 -5.46 34.43
N VAL A 237 -29.60 -5.62 33.90
CA VAL A 237 -28.88 -6.92 33.89
C VAL A 237 -27.43 -6.75 34.36
N ARG A 238 -27.25 -6.10 35.52
CA ARG A 238 -25.95 -6.01 36.22
C ARG A 238 -26.06 -6.01 37.75
N GLY A 239 -27.13 -6.60 38.29
CA GLY A 239 -27.37 -6.78 39.72
C GLY A 239 -27.99 -8.13 40.02
N ASP A 240 -27.52 -8.74 41.11
CA ASP A 240 -28.06 -9.89 41.86
C ASP A 240 -27.86 -11.33 41.33
N ILE A 241 -26.64 -11.85 41.55
CA ILE A 241 -26.34 -13.06 42.36
C ILE A 241 -24.90 -12.84 42.92
N GLY A 242 -24.54 -13.02 44.18
CA GLY A 242 -25.23 -13.36 45.43
C GLY A 242 -24.24 -13.18 46.62
N ALA A 243 -24.70 -13.12 47.86
CA ALA A 243 -23.88 -12.80 49.05
C ALA A 243 -23.38 -14.04 49.81
N ASP A 244 -22.39 -13.86 50.71
CA ASP A 244 -22.47 -14.31 52.11
C ASP A 244 -21.35 -13.71 53.01
N VAL A 245 -21.80 -13.04 54.09
CA VAL A 245 -21.37 -12.98 55.52
C VAL A 245 -20.13 -13.78 56.00
N ASP A 246 -19.40 -13.43 57.09
CA ASP A 246 -19.59 -12.42 58.17
C ASP A 246 -18.27 -12.04 58.91
N ASP A 247 -18.39 -11.13 59.88
CA ASP A 247 -17.65 -10.98 61.16
C ASP A 247 -16.52 -9.91 61.31
N SER A 248 -16.35 -9.44 62.57
CA SER A 248 -15.90 -8.08 62.97
C SER A 248 -14.60 -8.02 63.81
N PRO A 249 -14.04 -6.82 64.11
CA PRO A 249 -12.61 -6.65 64.44
C PRO A 249 -12.28 -6.46 65.94
N LEU A 250 -10.98 -6.59 66.30
CA LEU A 250 -10.39 -6.10 67.56
C LEU A 250 -8.88 -5.74 67.41
N VAL A 251 -8.44 -4.76 68.23
CA VAL A 251 -7.11 -4.07 68.30
C VAL A 251 -6.16 -4.82 69.29
N PRO A 252 -4.91 -4.39 69.73
CA PRO A 252 -4.06 -3.19 69.47
C PRO A 252 -2.51 -3.42 69.34
N THR A 253 -1.68 -2.36 69.19
CA THR A 253 -0.35 -2.16 69.88
C THR A 253 0.31 -0.77 69.66
N VAL A 254 1.21 -0.35 70.58
CA VAL A 254 2.00 0.92 70.67
C VAL A 254 3.14 0.75 71.74
N PRO A 255 4.09 1.68 72.05
CA PRO A 255 4.61 2.91 71.39
C PRO A 255 6.18 3.15 71.41
N ALA A 256 6.66 4.23 70.75
CA ALA A 256 7.86 5.08 71.08
C ALA A 256 9.29 4.49 70.98
N PRO A 257 10.43 5.27 70.93
CA PRO A 257 10.69 6.72 71.18
C PRO A 257 11.30 7.54 69.98
N THR A 258 11.00 8.83 69.69
CA THR A 258 11.31 10.18 70.27
C THR A 258 12.74 10.76 70.16
N ALA A 259 12.90 11.83 69.36
CA ALA A 259 13.69 13.09 69.58
C ALA A 259 13.56 13.99 68.32
N ALA A 260 13.66 15.33 68.29
CA ALA A 260 13.36 16.42 69.23
C ALA A 260 13.21 17.74 68.40
N GLU A 261 12.52 18.78 68.90
CA GLU A 261 12.23 20.03 68.15
C GLU A 261 13.46 20.95 67.94
N PRO A 262 13.35 21.92 67.01
CA PRO A 262 13.50 23.32 67.43
C PRO A 262 12.33 24.24 67.03
N ALA A 263 11.81 24.94 68.05
CA ALA A 263 11.30 26.31 68.15
C ALA A 263 10.61 27.04 66.94
N PRO A 264 9.57 27.86 67.21
CA PRO A 264 8.75 28.47 66.16
C PRO A 264 9.37 29.72 65.51
N ARG A 265 9.19 29.86 64.19
CA ARG A 265 9.16 31.17 63.53
C ARG A 265 7.72 31.53 63.18
N ALA A 266 7.29 32.71 63.61
CA ALA A 266 5.93 33.21 63.39
C ALA A 266 5.69 33.47 61.89
N SER A 267 4.52 33.04 61.40
CA SER A 267 3.98 33.45 60.11
C SER A 267 2.68 34.22 60.33
N THR A 268 2.64 35.46 59.87
CA THR A 268 1.58 36.45 60.10
C THR A 268 0.40 36.25 59.14
N THR A 269 -0.50 35.32 59.45
CA THR A 269 -1.67 35.03 58.61
C THR A 269 -2.94 35.81 59.04
N MET A 270 -2.84 37.12 59.26
CA MET A 270 -4.01 37.95 59.65
C MET A 270 -4.37 39.09 58.66
N ASP A 271 -3.55 39.37 57.65
CA ASP A 271 -3.76 40.49 56.69
C ASP A 271 -4.12 40.03 55.26
N ARG A 272 -5.03 39.06 55.11
CA ARG A 272 -5.55 38.65 53.79
C ARG A 272 -7.04 38.90 53.68
N ASP A 273 -7.41 39.81 52.78
CA ASP A 273 -8.79 40.10 52.40
C ASP A 273 -9.53 38.85 51.89
N ALA A 274 -10.87 38.95 51.89
CA ALA A 274 -11.76 37.89 51.41
C ALA A 274 -11.50 37.45 49.96
N ILE A 275 -10.92 38.35 49.15
CA ILE A 275 -10.37 38.09 47.83
C ILE A 275 -8.85 38.28 47.92
N HIS A 276 -8.09 37.25 47.54
CA HIS A 276 -6.64 37.27 47.54
C HIS A 276 -6.10 36.83 46.16
N VAL A 277 -5.17 37.62 45.63
CA VAL A 277 -4.49 37.32 44.37
C VAL A 277 -3.00 37.09 44.64
N THR A 278 -2.44 36.05 44.02
CA THR A 278 -0.99 35.80 44.04
C THR A 278 -0.47 35.76 42.62
N ILE A 279 0.48 36.65 42.31
CA ILE A 279 1.21 36.75 41.03
C ILE A 279 2.57 36.10 41.25
N ASN A 280 2.77 34.89 40.71
CA ASN A 280 4.06 34.20 40.75
C ASN A 280 4.76 34.33 39.39
N GLU A 281 6.06 34.56 39.41
CA GLU A 281 6.89 34.60 38.21
C GLU A 281 8.28 34.04 38.51
N SER A 282 8.74 33.16 37.62
CA SER A 282 10.04 32.52 37.66
C SER A 282 10.84 32.94 36.42
N ILE A 283 12.01 33.53 36.68
CA ILE A 283 12.99 33.97 35.68
C ILE A 283 14.07 32.90 35.61
N SER A 284 14.31 32.37 34.41
CA SER A 284 15.34 31.37 34.14
C SER A 284 16.20 31.80 32.96
N ALA A 285 17.52 31.84 33.15
CA ALA A 285 18.47 32.27 32.15
C ALA A 285 19.72 31.39 32.15
N LYS A 286 20.37 31.28 30.99
CA LYS A 286 21.72 30.75 30.83
C LYS A 286 22.56 31.79 30.11
N LEU A 287 23.66 32.18 30.73
CA LEU A 287 24.64 33.13 30.21
C LEU A 287 25.96 32.40 29.97
N SER A 288 26.74 32.83 28.97
CA SER A 288 28.16 32.48 28.89
C SER A 288 28.96 33.28 29.92
N ARG A 289 30.19 32.84 30.21
CA ARG A 289 31.14 33.59 31.06
C ARG A 289 31.45 35.00 30.54
N GLU A 290 31.31 35.27 29.24
CA GLU A 290 31.42 36.61 28.64
C GLU A 290 30.10 37.42 28.63
N GLY A 291 29.09 37.02 29.41
CA GLY A 291 27.82 37.74 29.57
C GLY A 291 26.84 37.62 28.39
N SER A 292 27.10 36.74 27.41
CA SER A 292 26.19 36.54 26.27
C SER A 292 25.03 35.61 26.63
N VAL A 293 23.82 35.93 26.15
CA VAL A 293 22.60 35.18 26.51
C VAL A 293 22.40 33.96 25.62
N ASN A 294 22.62 32.76 26.19
CA ASN A 294 22.36 31.50 25.51
C ASN A 294 20.86 31.15 25.50
N SER A 295 20.16 31.44 26.60
CA SER A 295 18.70 31.33 26.66
C SER A 295 18.12 32.19 27.79
N LEU A 296 16.99 32.86 27.54
CA LEU A 296 16.21 33.56 28.57
C LEU A 296 14.74 33.17 28.44
N THR A 297 14.15 32.70 29.54
CA THR A 297 12.74 32.32 29.62
C THR A 297 12.14 32.84 30.91
N VAL A 298 10.98 33.49 30.80
CA VAL A 298 10.21 33.97 31.96
C VAL A 298 8.85 33.31 31.91
N SER A 299 8.41 32.72 33.02
CA SER A 299 7.10 32.09 33.12
C SER A 299 6.44 32.40 34.44
N GLY A 300 5.14 32.68 34.40
CA GLY A 300 4.38 33.04 35.59
C GLY A 300 2.91 32.69 35.51
N ASP A 301 2.26 32.77 36.66
CA ASP A 301 0.83 32.55 36.81
C ASP A 301 0.20 33.51 37.83
N LEU A 302 -1.04 33.91 37.53
CA LEU A 302 -1.88 34.69 38.41
C LEU A 302 -2.94 33.75 38.96
N SER A 303 -2.88 33.52 40.27
CA SER A 303 -3.81 32.68 41.00
C SER A 303 -4.74 33.51 41.88
N LEU A 304 -6.00 33.09 41.93
CA LEU A 304 -7.10 33.75 42.63
C LEU A 304 -7.63 32.80 43.70
N ARG A 305 -7.69 33.28 44.95
CA ARG A 305 -8.33 32.59 46.07
C ARG A 305 -9.41 33.49 46.68
N ILE A 306 -10.61 32.95 46.82
CA ILE A 306 -11.75 33.63 47.45
C ILE A 306 -12.12 32.85 48.71
N SER A 307 -12.15 33.48 49.88
CA SER A 307 -12.50 32.83 51.15
C SER A 307 -13.96 33.04 51.55
N ASP A 308 -14.61 34.12 51.09
CA ASP A 308 -16.02 34.42 51.34
C ASP A 308 -16.94 33.87 50.22
N PRO A 309 -17.93 32.99 50.54
CA PRO A 309 -18.89 32.49 49.56
C PRO A 309 -19.75 33.54 48.84
N SER A 310 -19.95 34.72 49.43
CA SER A 310 -20.72 35.81 48.83
C SER A 310 -19.98 36.49 47.67
N LEU A 311 -18.64 36.49 47.70
CA LEU A 311 -17.79 37.19 46.73
C LEU A 311 -17.34 36.30 45.55
N THR A 312 -18.08 35.24 45.24
CA THR A 312 -17.71 34.26 44.20
C THR A 312 -17.97 34.74 42.76
N LYS A 313 -18.87 35.71 42.56
CA LYS A 313 -19.26 36.26 41.26
C LYS A 313 -18.56 37.59 40.99
N ILE A 314 -17.25 37.54 40.74
CA ILE A 314 -16.41 38.72 40.53
C ILE A 314 -15.83 38.80 39.12
N LYS A 315 -15.52 40.04 38.71
CA LYS A 315 -14.73 40.42 37.54
C LYS A 315 -13.43 41.07 38.02
N LEU A 316 -12.29 40.65 37.47
CA LEU A 316 -10.99 41.25 37.75
C LEU A 316 -10.53 42.00 36.51
N ASP A 317 -10.26 43.30 36.60
CA ASP A 317 -9.69 44.08 35.50
C ASP A 317 -8.16 44.13 35.64
N LEU A 318 -7.44 43.65 34.61
CA LEU A 318 -5.99 43.47 34.65
C LEU A 318 -5.22 44.49 33.81
N THR A 319 -4.00 44.80 34.24
CA THR A 319 -2.90 45.03 33.30
C THR A 319 -2.39 43.66 32.85
N ALA A 320 -2.27 43.44 31.53
CA ALA A 320 -1.69 42.22 30.96
C ALA A 320 -1.16 42.53 29.56
N ASN A 321 -0.06 43.27 29.52
CA ASN A 321 0.59 43.72 28.30
C ASN A 321 1.58 42.64 27.81
N PRO A 322 1.64 42.33 26.50
CA PRO A 322 2.54 41.30 25.96
C PRO A 322 3.98 41.83 25.83
N SER A 323 4.53 42.43 26.90
CA SER A 323 5.93 42.85 26.96
C SER A 323 6.86 41.64 26.80
N HIS A 324 8.04 41.89 26.23
CA HIS A 324 9.07 40.88 25.91
C HIS A 324 8.55 39.64 25.15
N GLY A 325 7.45 39.78 24.39
CA GLY A 325 6.85 38.69 23.60
C GLY A 325 5.97 37.71 24.38
N ALA A 326 5.50 38.08 25.59
CA ALA A 326 4.73 37.19 26.46
C ALA A 326 3.43 36.64 25.81
N GLN A 327 3.28 35.31 25.85
CA GLN A 327 2.07 34.61 25.42
C GLN A 327 1.16 34.30 26.61
N PHE A 328 -0.04 34.88 26.62
CA PHE A 328 -1.04 34.66 27.66
C PHE A 328 -1.96 33.46 27.37
N ARG A 329 -2.27 32.67 28.40
CA ARG A 329 -3.26 31.59 28.37
C ARG A 329 -4.19 31.68 29.58
N THR A 330 -5.48 31.87 29.35
CA THR A 330 -6.52 31.85 30.39
C THR A 330 -6.93 30.42 30.73
N HIS A 331 -7.43 30.21 31.95
CA HIS A 331 -8.00 28.92 32.39
C HIS A 331 -9.26 28.54 31.56
N PRO A 332 -9.55 27.24 31.28
CA PRO A 332 -10.70 26.85 30.45
C PRO A 332 -12.09 27.31 30.94
N ASN A 333 -12.23 27.57 32.24
CA ASN A 333 -13.49 28.08 32.83
C ASN A 333 -13.60 29.62 32.84
N VAL A 334 -12.63 30.34 32.27
CA VAL A 334 -12.58 31.81 32.15
C VAL A 334 -13.04 32.22 30.75
N ASP A 335 -13.75 33.34 30.64
CA ASP A 335 -14.14 33.92 29.35
C ASP A 335 -12.91 34.46 28.60
N ARG A 336 -12.44 33.68 27.62
CA ARG A 336 -11.31 34.03 26.76
C ARG A 336 -11.63 35.21 25.83
N GLY A 337 -12.89 35.42 25.46
CA GLY A 337 -13.32 36.54 24.63
C GLY A 337 -13.19 37.86 25.39
N LEU A 338 -13.69 37.89 26.62
CA LEU A 338 -13.62 39.04 27.53
C LEU A 338 -12.17 39.44 27.84
N PHE A 339 -11.31 38.47 28.16
CA PHE A 339 -9.88 38.74 28.39
C PHE A 339 -9.20 39.32 27.15
N THR A 340 -9.53 38.81 25.95
CA THR A 340 -8.92 39.28 24.70
C THR A 340 -9.35 40.71 24.34
N SER A 341 -10.61 41.08 24.61
CA SER A 341 -11.15 42.40 24.25
C SER A 341 -10.90 43.49 25.29
N SER A 342 -10.86 43.14 26.58
CA SER A 342 -10.91 44.10 27.68
C SER A 342 -9.87 43.87 28.79
N LYS A 343 -9.04 42.82 28.67
CA LYS A 343 -8.08 42.38 29.72
C LYS A 343 -8.73 42.03 31.05
N ALA A 344 -10.02 41.71 31.06
CA ALA A 344 -10.73 41.27 32.26
C ALA A 344 -10.80 39.74 32.40
N ILE A 345 -10.72 39.26 33.63
CA ILE A 345 -10.93 37.85 34.00
C ILE A 345 -12.30 37.70 34.67
N GLN A 346 -13.11 36.81 34.10
CA GLN A 346 -14.45 36.46 34.57
C GLN A 346 -14.73 34.99 34.21
N MET A 347 -15.57 34.29 34.97
CA MET A 347 -16.01 32.96 34.57
C MET A 347 -16.88 32.98 33.30
N SER A 348 -16.64 32.04 32.39
CA SER A 348 -17.44 31.86 31.16
C SER A 348 -18.89 31.45 31.44
N ASN A 349 -19.16 30.86 32.61
CA ASN A 349 -20.52 30.67 33.13
C ASN A 349 -20.73 31.56 34.36
N VAL A 350 -21.37 32.72 34.14
CA VAL A 350 -21.68 33.74 35.14
C VAL A 350 -22.51 33.20 36.32
N ALA A 351 -23.31 32.15 36.11
CA ALA A 351 -24.11 31.54 37.17
C ALA A 351 -23.32 30.66 38.14
N ARG A 352 -22.09 30.24 37.79
CA ARG A 352 -21.36 29.20 38.54
C ARG A 352 -20.48 29.71 39.68
N GLY A 353 -19.91 30.92 39.55
CA GLY A 353 -19.02 31.53 40.55
C GLY A 353 -17.66 30.84 40.72
N PHE A 354 -16.61 31.61 41.01
CA PHE A 354 -15.29 31.07 41.32
C PHE A 354 -15.34 30.22 42.62
N PRO A 355 -14.58 29.11 42.72
CA PRO A 355 -14.69 28.19 43.85
C PRO A 355 -14.09 28.78 45.14
N VAL A 356 -14.85 28.67 46.23
CA VAL A 356 -14.44 29.15 47.56
C VAL A 356 -13.34 28.27 48.14
N ASN A 357 -12.40 28.90 48.85
CA ASN A 357 -11.25 28.31 49.54
C ASN A 357 -10.29 27.46 48.70
N ASN A 358 -10.42 27.49 47.37
CA ASN A 358 -9.47 26.92 46.44
C ASN A 358 -8.66 28.02 45.75
N SER A 359 -7.37 27.80 45.51
CA SER A 359 -6.55 28.72 44.70
C SER A 359 -6.62 28.29 43.24
N VAL A 360 -7.11 29.16 42.36
CA VAL A 360 -7.30 28.86 40.94
C VAL A 360 -6.35 29.73 40.12
N GLY A 361 -5.40 29.12 39.40
CA GLY A 361 -4.62 29.80 38.38
C GLY A 361 -5.52 30.23 37.22
N VAL A 362 -5.89 31.51 37.15
CA VAL A 362 -6.84 32.05 36.16
C VAL A 362 -6.17 32.52 34.87
N LEU A 363 -4.91 32.94 34.96
CA LEU A 363 -4.06 33.38 33.86
C LEU A 363 -2.65 32.81 34.01
N ARG A 364 -2.03 32.36 32.92
CA ARG A 364 -0.63 31.95 32.84
C ARG A 364 0.06 32.66 31.68
N TRP A 365 1.35 32.97 31.82
CA TRP A 365 2.16 33.52 30.74
C TRP A 365 3.50 32.79 30.60
N ARG A 366 4.05 32.86 29.39
CA ARG A 366 5.45 32.54 29.09
C ARG A 366 5.98 33.56 28.10
N ALA A 367 7.11 34.17 28.42
CA ALA A 367 7.87 35.04 27.54
C ALA A 367 9.22 34.39 27.20
N THR A 368 9.67 34.61 25.97
CA THR A 368 10.99 34.22 25.47
C THR A 368 11.56 35.45 24.76
N PRO A 369 12.23 36.36 25.50
CA PRO A 369 12.83 37.55 24.93
C PRO A 369 13.89 37.17 23.89
N LYS A 370 14.24 38.11 22.99
CA LYS A 370 15.29 37.85 22.00
C LYS A 370 16.66 37.87 22.67
N THR A 371 17.52 36.92 22.32
CA THR A 371 18.89 36.77 22.84
C THR A 371 19.82 37.92 22.46
N ASP A 372 19.54 38.63 21.35
CA ASP A 372 20.33 39.76 20.86
C ASP A 372 20.08 41.08 21.64
N ASP A 373 19.15 41.10 22.59
CA ASP A 373 18.76 42.29 23.34
C ASP A 373 19.32 42.24 24.77
N THR A 374 20.52 42.80 24.96
CA THR A 374 21.19 42.85 26.27
C THR A 374 20.42 43.66 27.32
N SER A 375 19.47 44.51 26.93
CA SER A 375 18.59 45.22 27.87
C SER A 375 17.45 44.35 28.42
N ALA A 376 17.26 43.13 27.90
CA ALA A 376 16.24 42.19 28.37
C ALA A 376 16.70 41.33 29.57
N LEU A 377 17.97 41.41 29.99
CA LEU A 377 18.46 40.75 31.21
C LEU A 377 18.18 41.64 32.45
N PRO A 378 17.72 41.08 33.58
CA PRO A 378 17.70 41.81 34.86
C PRO A 378 19.11 42.23 35.32
N ILE A 379 20.08 41.32 35.25
CA ILE A 379 21.47 41.52 35.68
C ILE A 379 22.42 40.65 34.83
N SER A 380 23.48 41.23 34.29
CA SER A 380 24.51 40.51 33.53
C SER A 380 25.70 40.16 34.41
N PHE A 381 26.45 39.12 34.02
CA PHE A 381 27.68 38.68 34.69
C PHE A 381 28.78 38.42 33.66
N THR A 382 30.00 38.86 33.97
CA THR A 382 31.23 38.57 33.20
C THR A 382 32.25 37.92 34.14
N VAL A 383 32.86 36.81 33.72
CA VAL A 383 33.86 36.09 34.52
C VAL A 383 35.19 36.04 33.79
N TRP A 384 36.20 36.68 34.37
CA TRP A 384 37.57 36.66 33.90
C TRP A 384 38.35 35.54 34.59
N VAL A 385 39.11 34.78 33.79
CA VAL A 385 39.91 33.63 34.25
C VAL A 385 41.38 33.91 34.04
N ASN A 386 42.14 34.01 35.12
CA ASN A 386 43.60 34.17 35.09
C ASN A 386 44.28 32.91 35.64
N LYS A 387 44.96 32.16 34.77
CA LYS A 387 45.70 30.95 35.16
C LYS A 387 47.11 31.27 35.64
N GLY A 388 47.39 30.97 36.91
CA GLY A 388 48.70 31.09 37.54
C GLY A 388 49.61 29.89 37.28
N ALA A 389 50.73 29.83 38.02
CA ALA A 389 51.60 28.66 38.04
C ALA A 389 51.00 27.55 38.94
N GLU A 390 51.38 26.29 38.68
CA GLU A 390 51.06 25.12 39.53
C GLU A 390 49.56 24.86 39.82
N GLY A 391 48.67 25.23 38.89
CA GLY A 391 47.22 24.93 39.00
C GLY A 391 46.42 25.92 39.84
N HIS A 392 47.02 27.07 40.20
CA HIS A 392 46.26 28.19 40.75
C HIS A 392 45.47 28.92 39.67
N TYR A 393 44.21 29.24 39.98
CA TYR A 393 43.33 30.08 39.19
C TYR A 393 42.86 31.28 40.02
N THR A 394 43.02 32.47 39.47
CA THR A 394 42.41 33.71 39.97
C THR A 394 41.15 33.96 39.15
N MET A 395 40.01 34.01 39.82
CA MET A 395 38.68 34.20 39.25
C MET A 395 38.21 35.62 39.57
N THR A 396 37.79 36.39 38.56
CA THR A 396 37.17 37.72 38.77
C THR A 396 35.76 37.72 38.18
N VAL A 397 34.74 37.74 39.02
CA VAL A 397 33.32 37.78 38.66
C VAL A 397 32.82 39.22 38.76
N GLU A 398 32.39 39.81 37.66
CA GLU A 398 31.83 41.16 37.57
C GLU A 398 30.33 41.08 37.27
N TYR A 399 29.51 41.95 37.89
CA TYR A 399 28.09 42.10 37.56
C TYR A 399 27.75 43.50 37.04
N GLU A 400 26.70 43.57 36.21
CA GLU A 400 26.12 44.83 35.71
C GLU A 400 24.59 44.77 35.73
N LEU A 401 23.93 45.78 36.33
CA LEU A 401 22.48 45.92 36.37
C LEU A 401 21.97 46.42 35.01
N THR A 402 21.50 45.49 34.18
CA THR A 402 21.04 45.78 32.82
C THR A 402 19.52 46.03 32.70
N GLY A 403 18.73 45.59 33.69
CA GLY A 403 17.27 45.55 33.59
C GLY A 403 16.51 46.76 34.15
N GLY A 404 17.19 47.81 34.63
CA GLY A 404 16.62 49.09 35.08
C GLY A 404 15.82 49.08 36.39
N ASP A 405 15.24 47.96 36.81
CA ASP A 405 14.53 47.82 38.10
C ASP A 405 15.46 47.38 39.25
N GLU A 406 15.14 47.82 40.48
CA GLU A 406 15.75 47.33 41.73
C GLU A 406 15.64 45.79 41.87
N LEU A 407 16.77 45.14 42.14
CA LEU A 407 16.84 43.72 42.51
C LEU A 407 17.14 43.57 44.00
N ARG A 408 16.53 42.57 44.66
CA ARG A 408 16.71 42.27 46.08
C ARG A 408 17.24 40.87 46.31
N ASP A 409 17.94 40.69 47.42
CA ASP A 409 18.52 39.41 47.84
C ASP A 409 19.38 38.77 46.74
N VAL A 410 20.16 39.61 46.04
CA VAL A 410 21.07 39.19 44.96
C VAL A 410 22.24 38.42 45.57
N THR A 411 22.37 37.16 45.17
CA THR A 411 23.38 36.23 45.68
C THR A 411 23.89 35.34 44.55
N VAL A 412 25.20 35.11 44.51
CA VAL A 412 25.88 34.24 43.54
C VAL A 412 26.52 33.07 44.26
N LEU A 413 26.14 31.85 43.89
CA LEU A 413 26.68 30.61 44.45
C LEU A 413 27.63 29.98 43.42
N ILE A 414 28.90 29.86 43.81
CA ILE A 414 30.02 29.43 42.97
C ILE A 414 30.46 28.05 43.48
N PRO A 415 30.34 26.96 42.70
CA PRO A 415 30.78 25.64 43.13
C PRO A 415 32.32 25.55 43.24
N TYR A 416 32.82 24.60 44.03
CA TYR A 416 34.22 24.13 43.98
C TYR A 416 34.32 22.68 44.44
N SER A 417 35.42 21.99 44.14
CA SER A 417 35.63 20.55 44.43
C SER A 417 37.03 20.18 44.94
N THR A 418 38.07 20.90 44.52
CA THR A 418 39.49 20.55 44.74
C THR A 418 40.08 21.25 45.97
N SER A 419 39.91 22.57 46.08
CA SER A 419 40.40 23.35 47.23
C SER A 419 39.47 24.50 47.59
N GLU A 420 39.49 24.87 48.88
CA GLU A 420 38.69 25.97 49.40
C GLU A 420 39.19 27.32 48.84
N PRO A 421 38.33 28.13 48.19
CA PRO A 421 38.72 29.39 47.56
C PRO A 421 39.06 30.47 48.58
N SER A 422 40.22 31.11 48.41
CA SER A 422 40.63 32.28 49.20
C SER A 422 40.18 33.58 48.51
N VAL A 423 39.25 34.30 49.13
CA VAL A 423 38.71 35.56 48.58
C VAL A 423 39.70 36.71 48.80
N SER A 424 40.04 37.42 47.72
CA SER A 424 40.97 38.56 47.71
C SER A 424 40.24 39.92 47.78
N SER A 425 38.91 39.93 47.64
CA SER A 425 38.05 41.12 47.73
C SER A 425 37.80 41.59 49.16
N PHE A 426 38.31 42.78 49.51
CA PHE A 426 38.27 43.32 50.88
C PHE A 426 36.88 43.77 51.37
N ASP A 427 35.98 44.17 50.47
CA ASP A 427 34.66 44.75 50.81
C ASP A 427 33.48 43.82 50.48
N ALA A 428 33.73 42.55 50.15
CA ALA A 428 32.70 41.59 49.77
C ALA A 428 32.14 40.81 50.98
N THR A 429 30.81 40.61 51.02
CA THR A 429 30.16 39.70 51.98
C THR A 429 30.02 38.32 51.35
N TYR A 430 30.64 37.30 51.96
CA TYR A 430 30.58 35.92 51.47
C TYR A 430 30.52 34.90 52.61
N GLU A 431 29.97 33.72 52.31
CA GLU A 431 29.99 32.54 53.19
C GLU A 431 30.54 31.33 52.42
N VAL A 432 31.39 30.52 53.05
CA VAL A 432 31.94 29.29 52.46
C VAL A 432 31.19 28.11 53.03
N SER A 433 30.37 27.47 52.19
CA SER A 433 29.78 26.15 52.46
C SER A 433 30.65 25.06 51.82
N GLY A 434 30.60 23.83 52.34
CA GLY A 434 31.65 22.81 52.11
C GLY A 434 31.94 22.38 50.66
N ASP A 435 31.09 22.76 49.71
CA ASP A 435 31.20 22.52 48.25
C ASP A 435 30.94 23.79 47.41
N SER A 436 30.75 24.95 48.05
CA SER A 436 30.29 26.16 47.38
C SER A 436 30.60 27.47 48.13
N LEU A 437 31.04 28.48 47.39
CA LEU A 437 31.28 29.85 47.84
C LEU A 437 30.05 30.72 47.50
N GLU A 438 29.37 31.24 48.52
CA GLU A 438 28.18 32.07 48.38
C GLU A 438 28.53 33.55 48.55
N TRP A 439 28.56 34.31 47.45
CA TRP A 439 28.77 35.76 47.43
C TRP A 439 27.42 36.49 47.55
N THR A 440 27.22 37.23 48.65
CA THR A 440 26.01 38.01 48.90
C THR A 440 26.23 39.46 48.48
N ILE A 441 25.49 39.91 47.46
CA ILE A 441 25.51 41.29 46.96
C ILE A 441 24.41 42.13 47.64
N GLY A 442 23.25 41.53 47.94
CA GLY A 442 22.13 42.19 48.63
C GLY A 442 21.19 42.92 47.68
N THR A 443 20.95 44.22 47.90
CA THR A 443 20.12 45.04 46.99
C THR A 443 20.98 45.64 45.89
N VAL A 444 20.53 45.59 44.64
CA VAL A 444 21.19 46.20 43.48
C VAL A 444 20.24 47.18 42.81
N ASP A 445 20.64 48.45 42.74
CA ASP A 445 19.90 49.59 42.19
C ASP A 445 20.81 50.56 41.41
N GLU A 446 20.27 51.73 41.00
CA GLU A 446 21.03 52.76 40.26
C GLU A 446 22.23 53.35 41.05
N GLY A 447 22.29 53.16 42.37
CA GLY A 447 23.39 53.58 43.24
C GLY A 447 24.57 52.59 43.30
N ASN A 448 24.34 51.31 43.00
CA ASN A 448 25.35 50.27 42.87
C ASN A 448 25.16 49.39 41.61
N PRO A 449 25.11 49.97 40.40
CA PRO A 449 24.73 49.26 39.17
C PRO A 449 25.80 48.29 38.67
N ASN A 450 26.99 48.24 39.28
CA ASN A 450 28.02 47.25 38.99
C ASN A 450 28.88 46.98 40.22
N GLY A 451 29.57 45.84 40.20
CA GLY A 451 30.52 45.43 41.22
C GLY A 451 31.31 44.20 40.79
N SER A 452 32.40 43.91 41.50
CA SER A 452 33.28 42.78 41.21
C SER A 452 33.61 41.96 42.46
N PHE A 453 33.94 40.70 42.24
CA PHE A 453 34.31 39.72 43.26
C PHE A 453 35.46 38.86 42.74
N GLU A 454 36.56 38.87 43.47
CA GLU A 454 37.82 38.21 43.12
C GLU A 454 38.21 37.19 44.20
N PHE A 455 38.56 35.99 43.75
CA PHE A 455 39.04 34.90 44.59
C PHE A 455 40.10 34.05 43.88
N ASP A 456 40.97 33.44 44.68
CA ASP A 456 42.07 32.56 44.26
C ASP A 456 41.83 31.14 44.80
N ALA A 457 41.93 30.14 43.94
CA ALA A 457 41.79 28.73 44.30
C ALA A 457 42.80 27.84 43.53
N GLN A 458 43.10 26.65 44.07
CA GLN A 458 43.82 25.61 43.35
C GLN A 458 42.81 24.59 42.79
N ALA A 459 42.85 24.35 41.49
CA ALA A 459 41.98 23.42 40.78
C ALA A 459 42.74 22.75 39.64
N ASP A 460 42.25 21.61 39.16
CA ASP A 460 42.81 20.98 37.95
C ASP A 460 42.23 21.62 36.67
N ASP A 461 40.97 22.07 36.69
CA ASP A 461 40.26 22.73 35.58
C ASP A 461 39.50 24.00 36.04
N GLU A 462 39.39 25.01 35.17
CA GLU A 462 38.56 26.21 35.41
C GLU A 462 37.06 25.89 35.43
N ASN A 463 36.65 24.77 34.82
CA ASN A 463 35.26 24.31 34.81
C ASN A 463 34.71 23.96 36.20
N GLU A 464 35.57 23.73 37.19
CA GLU A 464 35.20 23.42 38.59
C GLU A 464 34.35 24.53 39.24
N PHE A 465 34.54 25.78 38.81
CA PHE A 465 33.84 26.96 39.32
C PHE A 465 32.53 27.29 38.58
N PHE A 466 32.07 26.38 37.71
CA PHE A 466 30.87 26.54 36.89
C PHE A 466 29.94 25.31 36.99
N PRO A 467 28.61 25.45 36.80
CA PRO A 467 27.90 26.70 36.57
C PRO A 467 27.70 27.51 37.86
N MET A 468 27.91 28.83 37.79
CA MET A 468 27.59 29.72 38.91
C MET A 468 26.08 29.95 38.93
N GLN A 469 25.43 29.73 40.08
CA GLN A 469 23.98 29.96 40.24
C GLN A 469 23.71 31.34 40.85
N VAL A 470 22.97 32.18 40.14
CA VAL A 470 22.51 33.48 40.63
C VAL A 470 21.08 33.36 41.16
N ARG A 471 20.80 33.97 42.30
CA ARG A 471 19.47 34.13 42.89
C ARG A 471 19.21 35.61 43.14
N PHE A 472 17.98 36.05 42.89
CA PHE A 472 17.48 37.39 43.21
C PHE A 472 15.94 37.41 43.19
N SER A 473 15.35 38.46 43.75
CA SER A 473 13.93 38.76 43.65
C SER A 473 13.68 40.18 43.12
N LYS A 474 12.52 40.38 42.48
CA LYS A 474 12.04 41.70 41.99
C LYS A 474 10.78 42.11 42.74
N ALA A 475 10.65 43.41 43.02
CA ALA A 475 9.43 43.99 43.61
C ALA A 475 8.24 44.05 42.63
N SER A 476 8.52 44.07 41.33
CA SER A 476 7.57 44.06 40.21
C SER A 476 7.76 42.83 39.31
N PRO A 477 6.70 42.30 38.68
CA PRO A 477 6.85 41.28 37.65
C PRO A 477 7.62 41.82 36.43
N PHE A 478 8.46 40.98 35.84
CA PHE A 478 9.21 41.22 34.61
C PHE A 478 8.27 41.29 33.39
N VAL A 479 7.22 40.46 33.34
CA VAL A 479 6.12 40.64 32.38
C VAL A 479 5.03 41.50 33.02
N ASP A 480 4.69 42.62 32.37
CA ASP A 480 3.74 43.64 32.82
C ASP A 480 2.30 43.09 32.98
N VAL A 481 2.07 42.52 34.17
CA VAL A 481 0.85 41.87 34.63
C VAL A 481 0.53 42.35 36.05
N ASP A 482 -0.65 42.92 36.26
CA ASP A 482 -1.13 43.33 37.58
C ASP A 482 -2.67 43.34 37.64
N VAL A 483 -3.26 43.33 38.83
CA VAL A 483 -4.70 43.52 39.04
C VAL A 483 -4.96 44.97 39.40
N LYS A 484 -5.83 45.66 38.63
CA LYS A 484 -6.19 47.06 38.88
C LYS A 484 -7.34 47.20 39.86
N SER A 485 -8.41 46.47 39.62
CA SER A 485 -9.61 46.46 40.47
C SER A 485 -10.36 45.13 40.34
N VAL A 486 -11.22 44.88 41.31
CA VAL A 486 -12.11 43.71 41.37
C VAL A 486 -13.52 44.23 41.64
N SER A 487 -14.51 43.79 40.86
CA SER A 487 -15.91 44.20 41.03
C SER A 487 -16.89 43.03 41.05
N LEU A 488 -18.03 43.22 41.72
CA LEU A 488 -19.12 42.25 41.78
C LEU A 488 -19.95 42.27 40.49
N LEU A 489 -20.25 41.11 39.93
CA LEU A 489 -20.92 40.99 38.63
C LEU A 489 -22.40 41.40 38.62
N GLU A 490 -23.07 41.37 39.78
CA GLU A 490 -24.51 41.65 39.89
C GLU A 490 -24.79 43.14 40.16
N GLU A 491 -23.87 43.83 40.82
CA GLU A 491 -24.04 45.23 41.28
C GLU A 491 -23.00 46.20 40.66
N ASN A 492 -21.93 45.67 40.06
CA ASN A 492 -20.79 46.41 39.49
C ASN A 492 -20.10 47.36 40.48
N GLU A 493 -20.18 47.05 41.77
CA GLU A 493 -19.48 47.72 42.88
C GLU A 493 -18.06 47.14 43.02
N GLU A 494 -17.08 48.01 43.31
CA GLU A 494 -15.67 47.61 43.53
C GLU A 494 -15.48 47.03 44.94
N VAL A 495 -14.71 45.94 45.04
CA VAL A 495 -14.47 45.20 46.28
C VAL A 495 -12.97 45.22 46.61
N THR A 496 -12.64 45.37 47.89
CA THR A 496 -11.25 45.31 48.36
C THR A 496 -10.67 43.92 48.19
N PHE A 497 -9.41 43.86 47.76
CA PHE A 497 -8.66 42.64 47.59
C PHE A 497 -7.21 42.83 48.03
N SER A 498 -6.61 41.74 48.50
CA SER A 498 -5.19 41.70 48.83
C SER A 498 -4.40 41.07 47.69
N LYS A 499 -3.20 41.59 47.39
CA LYS A 499 -2.30 41.03 46.37
C LYS A 499 -0.93 40.71 46.93
N ASP A 500 -0.37 39.60 46.47
CA ASP A 500 0.95 39.08 46.78
C ASP A 500 1.72 38.89 45.46
N ILE A 501 2.96 39.39 45.38
CA ILE A 501 3.76 39.39 44.15
C ILE A 501 5.10 38.73 44.46
N ARG A 502 5.43 37.68 43.71
CA ARG A 502 6.67 36.93 43.84
C ARG A 502 7.30 36.72 42.46
N SER A 503 8.20 37.62 42.06
CA SER A 503 9.06 37.46 40.89
C SER A 503 10.47 37.11 41.37
N VAL A 504 10.96 35.91 41.01
CA VAL A 504 12.23 35.34 41.51
C VAL A 504 13.03 34.67 40.41
N ALA A 505 14.36 34.63 40.58
CA ALA A 505 15.26 33.87 39.74
C ALA A 505 15.51 32.46 40.33
N ASP A 506 14.92 31.43 39.71
CA ASP A 506 15.06 30.02 40.18
C ASP A 506 16.20 29.27 39.48
N SER A 507 16.44 29.57 38.19
CA SER A 507 17.42 28.88 37.33
C SER A 507 18.18 29.88 36.46
N TYR A 508 18.92 30.79 37.10
CA TYR A 508 19.79 31.77 36.46
C TYR A 508 21.25 31.30 36.60
N LEU A 509 21.86 30.89 35.49
CA LEU A 509 23.16 30.21 35.49
C LEU A 509 24.16 30.91 34.57
N VAL A 510 25.42 30.96 35.00
CA VAL A 510 26.58 31.32 34.16
C VAL A 510 27.37 30.05 33.85
N ASP A 511 27.51 29.72 32.56
CA ASP A 511 28.21 28.53 32.03
C ASP A 511 29.57 28.92 31.42
N SER A 512 30.58 28.04 31.50
CA SER A 512 31.96 28.27 31.03
C SER A 512 32.17 28.26 29.51
N LEU A 513 31.12 28.01 28.73
CA LEU A 513 31.21 27.56 27.33
C LEU A 513 31.62 28.65 26.33
N LEU A 514 32.93 28.69 26.03
CA LEU A 514 33.45 29.19 24.75
C LEU A 514 32.85 28.36 23.59
N LEU A 515 32.27 29.04 22.60
CA LEU A 515 31.73 28.44 21.38
C LEU A 515 32.87 28.00 20.44
N GLY A 516 33.54 26.90 20.80
CA GLY A 516 34.80 26.45 20.17
C GLY A 516 35.05 24.94 20.26
N ILE A 517 34.38 24.17 19.40
CA ILE A 517 34.71 22.78 18.98
C ILE A 517 35.38 21.89 20.06
N THR A 518 34.63 21.46 21.07
CA THR A 518 34.96 20.23 21.80
C THR A 518 34.45 19.03 21.01
N MET A 519 35.32 18.44 20.18
CA MET A 519 35.07 17.10 19.67
C MET A 519 35.10 16.12 20.84
N THR A 520 33.98 15.44 21.10
CA THR A 520 33.98 14.20 21.90
C THR A 520 35.06 13.26 21.38
N LYS A 521 35.81 12.59 22.28
CA LYS A 521 36.67 11.46 21.89
C LYS A 521 35.87 10.54 20.97
N PRO A 522 36.36 10.23 19.76
CA PRO A 522 35.58 9.47 18.81
C PRO A 522 35.38 8.03 19.32
N ILE A 523 34.16 7.50 19.21
CA ILE A 523 33.92 6.09 19.53
C ILE A 523 34.62 5.23 18.47
N GLU A 524 35.59 4.42 18.88
CA GLU A 524 36.24 3.44 18.00
C GLU A 524 35.30 2.25 17.72
N LEU A 525 35.00 2.02 16.44
CA LEU A 525 34.12 0.93 16.03
C LEU A 525 34.85 -0.41 15.97
N LYS A 526 34.26 -1.44 16.61
CA LYS A 526 34.83 -2.79 16.65
C LYS A 526 34.61 -3.52 15.32
N LEU A 527 35.68 -4.06 14.73
CA LEU A 527 35.59 -4.93 13.56
C LEU A 527 34.81 -6.20 13.90
N PHE A 528 33.68 -6.39 13.25
CA PHE A 528 32.76 -7.52 13.42
C PHE A 528 33.03 -8.64 12.40
N GLY A 529 33.60 -8.32 11.24
CA GLY A 529 34.04 -9.31 10.26
C GLY A 529 34.64 -8.70 9.00
N GLU A 530 35.31 -9.53 8.21
CA GLU A 530 35.96 -9.14 6.96
C GLU A 530 35.75 -10.23 5.89
N ALA A 531 35.60 -9.82 4.64
CA ALA A 531 35.43 -10.70 3.50
C ALA A 531 36.23 -10.19 2.31
N GLN A 532 36.87 -11.10 1.57
CA GLN A 532 37.65 -10.77 0.37
C GLN A 532 36.89 -11.23 -0.88
N LEU A 533 36.68 -10.30 -1.81
CA LEU A 533 35.82 -10.44 -2.98
C LEU A 533 36.67 -10.54 -4.26
N ASP A 534 36.50 -11.61 -5.01
CA ASP A 534 37.17 -11.83 -6.29
C ASP A 534 36.20 -12.53 -7.26
N PRO A 535 36.17 -12.22 -8.58
CA PRO A 535 36.72 -11.05 -9.29
C PRO A 535 36.23 -9.66 -8.85
N LYS A 536 36.91 -8.61 -9.32
CA LYS A 536 36.48 -7.21 -9.14
C LYS A 536 35.16 -6.89 -9.88
N PRO A 537 34.23 -6.11 -9.28
CA PRO A 537 33.01 -5.67 -9.92
C PRO A 537 33.26 -4.61 -11.02
N HIS A 538 32.55 -4.74 -12.15
CA HIS A 538 32.59 -3.75 -13.22
C HIS A 538 31.89 -2.45 -12.77
N GLY A 539 32.53 -1.30 -13.01
CA GLY A 539 32.02 0.00 -12.56
C GLY A 539 31.93 0.17 -11.04
N GLY A 540 32.51 -0.74 -10.25
CA GLY A 540 32.38 -0.72 -8.78
C GLY A 540 31.00 -1.13 -8.25
N LEU A 541 30.07 -1.57 -9.12
CA LEU A 541 28.71 -1.88 -8.73
C LEU A 541 28.62 -3.21 -7.98
N LEU A 542 28.38 -3.11 -6.67
CA LEU A 542 28.23 -4.21 -5.72
C LEU A 542 27.07 -3.92 -4.76
N THR A 543 26.30 -4.94 -4.37
CA THR A 543 25.44 -4.85 -3.17
C THR A 543 25.24 -6.20 -2.49
N TYR A 544 25.15 -6.19 -1.16
CA TYR A 544 25.09 -7.39 -0.32
C TYR A 544 23.74 -7.56 0.39
N ASN A 545 23.15 -8.74 0.25
CA ASN A 545 21.96 -9.15 1.00
C ASN A 545 22.37 -10.00 2.22
N PRO A 546 22.24 -9.48 3.46
CA PRO A 546 22.69 -10.17 4.66
C PRO A 546 21.84 -11.40 5.02
N SER A 547 20.53 -11.40 4.75
CA SER A 547 19.60 -12.47 5.13
C SER A 547 19.89 -13.79 4.41
N ILE A 548 20.33 -13.71 3.14
CA ILE A 548 20.70 -14.87 2.30
C ILE A 548 22.22 -15.02 2.06
N LYS A 549 23.03 -14.09 2.57
CA LYS A 549 24.50 -14.04 2.40
C LYS A 549 24.96 -14.09 0.93
N LEU A 550 24.22 -13.39 0.05
CA LEU A 550 24.55 -13.27 -1.38
C LEU A 550 24.99 -11.85 -1.75
N PHE A 551 25.96 -11.78 -2.66
CA PHE A 551 26.42 -10.55 -3.30
C PHE A 551 25.87 -10.50 -4.74
N ALA A 552 25.55 -9.30 -5.22
CA ALA A 552 25.22 -9.02 -6.62
C ALA A 552 26.15 -7.95 -7.20
N ARG A 553 26.64 -8.15 -8.42
CA ARG A 553 27.53 -7.22 -9.15
C ARG A 553 27.21 -7.10 -10.62
N ALA A 554 27.67 -6.01 -11.22
CA ALA A 554 27.97 -5.99 -12.65
C ALA A 554 29.26 -6.79 -12.91
N ALA A 555 29.17 -7.81 -13.77
CA ALA A 555 30.30 -8.63 -14.21
C ALA A 555 30.90 -8.15 -15.55
N GLY A 556 30.39 -7.02 -16.05
CA GLY A 556 30.62 -6.43 -17.37
C GLY A 556 29.49 -5.44 -17.67
N PRO A 557 29.57 -4.65 -18.74
CA PRO A 557 28.65 -3.52 -18.96
C PRO A 557 27.18 -3.93 -19.02
N THR A 558 26.84 -5.06 -19.63
CA THR A 558 25.45 -5.55 -19.78
C THR A 558 25.19 -6.88 -19.06
N SER A 559 26.01 -7.22 -18.06
CA SER A 559 25.94 -8.51 -17.37
C SER A 559 25.95 -8.39 -15.85
N LEU A 560 25.02 -9.08 -15.21
CA LEU A 560 24.89 -9.18 -13.76
C LEU A 560 25.28 -10.59 -13.27
N GLN A 561 25.91 -10.67 -12.11
CA GLN A 561 26.21 -11.93 -11.42
C GLN A 561 25.80 -11.85 -9.96
N VAL A 562 25.20 -12.93 -9.47
CA VAL A 562 24.91 -13.18 -8.05
C VAL A 562 25.80 -14.32 -7.59
N TRP A 563 26.47 -14.18 -6.44
CA TRP A 563 27.34 -15.21 -5.87
C TRP A 563 27.28 -15.27 -4.34
N ARG A 564 27.73 -16.39 -3.78
CA ARG A 564 27.86 -16.64 -2.33
C ARG A 564 29.20 -16.12 -1.81
N SER A 565 29.30 -15.84 -0.51
CA SER A 565 30.55 -15.42 0.15
C SER A 565 31.75 -16.37 -0.05
N ASN A 566 31.53 -17.63 -0.47
CA ASN A 566 32.57 -18.60 -0.81
C ASN A 566 33.04 -18.53 -2.29
N GLY A 567 32.69 -17.47 -3.03
CA GLY A 567 33.04 -17.29 -4.45
C GLY A 567 32.16 -18.04 -5.45
N GLN A 568 31.21 -18.89 -5.00
CA GLN A 568 30.36 -19.65 -5.91
C GLN A 568 29.29 -18.77 -6.57
N VAL A 569 29.35 -18.64 -7.90
CA VAL A 569 28.29 -18.00 -8.71
C VAL A 569 26.99 -18.80 -8.60
N VAL A 570 25.92 -18.13 -8.20
CA VAL A 570 24.55 -18.67 -8.06
C VAL A 570 23.74 -18.41 -9.32
N ALA A 571 23.87 -17.20 -9.89
CA ALA A 571 23.18 -16.81 -11.12
C ALA A 571 24.03 -15.84 -11.95
N LYS A 572 23.88 -15.90 -13.27
CA LYS A 572 24.42 -14.93 -14.22
C LYS A 572 23.35 -14.56 -15.23
N VAL A 573 23.09 -13.26 -15.37
CA VAL A 573 22.22 -12.70 -16.42
C VAL A 573 23.08 -11.83 -17.32
N SER A 574 22.83 -11.85 -18.62
CA SER A 574 23.54 -11.03 -19.60
C SER A 574 22.61 -10.69 -20.76
N GLN A 575 22.39 -9.40 -21.01
CA GLN A 575 21.44 -8.94 -22.02
C GLN A 575 22.17 -8.69 -23.36
N ARG A 576 21.48 -8.98 -24.47
CA ARG A 576 21.97 -8.74 -25.84
C ARG A 576 21.13 -7.64 -26.49
N GLY A 577 21.77 -6.61 -27.04
CA GLY A 577 21.12 -5.50 -27.75
C GLY A 577 21.83 -4.16 -27.56
N GLU A 578 21.38 -3.12 -28.27
CA GLU A 578 21.84 -1.73 -28.11
C GLU A 578 21.19 -1.06 -26.89
N ARG A 579 21.57 -1.48 -25.67
CA ARG A 579 21.21 -0.79 -24.43
C ARG A 579 22.45 -0.45 -23.61
N GLU A 580 22.35 0.65 -22.87
CA GLU A 580 23.43 1.20 -22.05
C GLU A 580 23.89 0.24 -20.93
N SER A 581 25.07 0.52 -20.38
CA SER A 581 25.63 -0.26 -19.29
C SER A 581 24.81 -0.17 -17.99
N VAL A 582 24.82 -1.24 -17.19
CA VAL A 582 24.25 -1.27 -15.82
C VAL A 582 24.81 -0.09 -15.02
N GLN A 583 23.93 0.77 -14.48
CA GLN A 583 24.30 1.96 -13.70
C GLN A 583 24.05 1.80 -12.19
N ALA A 584 23.13 0.92 -11.78
CA ALA A 584 22.77 0.70 -10.37
C ALA A 584 22.28 -0.74 -10.13
N ILE A 585 22.41 -1.21 -8.88
CA ILE A 585 21.91 -2.51 -8.41
C ILE A 585 21.38 -2.30 -6.98
N ARG A 586 20.18 -2.82 -6.69
CA ARG A 586 19.57 -2.79 -5.35
C ARG A 586 18.89 -4.15 -5.11
N TRP A 587 18.89 -4.63 -3.88
CA TRP A 587 18.05 -5.76 -3.48
C TRP A 587 16.67 -5.26 -3.04
N LYS A 588 15.62 -5.99 -3.41
CA LYS A 588 14.29 -5.83 -2.81
C LYS A 588 14.35 -6.20 -1.32
N ALA A 589 13.74 -5.39 -0.45
CA ALA A 589 13.61 -5.71 0.96
C ALA A 589 12.75 -6.98 1.16
N ASP A 590 13.09 -7.80 2.16
CA ASP A 590 12.34 -8.95 2.69
C ASP A 590 11.94 -10.12 1.78
N ALA A 591 11.92 -9.96 0.45
CA ALA A 591 11.33 -10.93 -0.50
C ALA A 591 11.90 -12.36 -0.45
N TRP A 592 13.10 -12.54 0.13
CA TRP A 592 13.73 -13.86 0.28
C TRP A 592 13.44 -14.54 1.61
N MET A 593 13.12 -13.80 2.68
CA MET A 593 12.71 -14.41 3.94
C MET A 593 11.37 -15.11 3.79
N ASP A 594 10.43 -14.47 3.11
CA ASP A 594 9.11 -15.01 2.80
C ASP A 594 9.18 -16.25 1.86
N LEU A 595 10.09 -16.26 0.88
CA LEU A 595 10.37 -17.45 0.07
C LEU A 595 11.07 -18.58 0.84
N ALA A 596 11.83 -18.28 1.89
CA ALA A 596 12.53 -19.26 2.70
C ALA A 596 11.68 -19.82 3.85
N SER A 597 10.83 -18.99 4.46
CA SER A 597 9.86 -19.42 5.48
C SER A 597 8.78 -20.31 4.87
N ARG A 598 8.25 -19.99 3.68
CA ARG A 598 7.30 -20.85 2.94
C ARG A 598 7.89 -22.21 2.51
N GLY A 599 9.20 -22.43 2.66
CA GLY A 599 9.87 -23.72 2.42
C GLY A 599 10.15 -24.55 3.68
N LEU A 600 9.80 -24.05 4.86
CA LEU A 600 9.90 -24.73 6.15
C LEU A 600 8.53 -24.67 6.81
N ASP A 601 7.88 -25.82 7.04
CA ASP A 601 6.61 -25.89 7.77
C ASP A 601 6.78 -25.41 9.22
N SER A 602 6.75 -24.09 9.44
CA SER A 602 6.65 -23.48 10.76
C SER A 602 5.22 -23.71 11.25
N GLY A 603 5.06 -24.67 12.16
CA GLY A 603 3.75 -25.15 12.59
C GLY A 603 2.80 -24.05 13.06
N ASP A 604 1.52 -24.25 12.74
CA ASP A 604 0.41 -23.30 12.95
C ASP A 604 0.43 -22.57 14.31
N MET A 605 0.97 -21.35 14.33
CA MET A 605 0.32 -20.31 15.12
C MET A 605 -0.89 -19.84 14.32
N LYS A 606 -2.07 -20.37 14.65
CA LYS A 606 -3.34 -19.86 14.14
C LYS A 606 -3.52 -18.41 14.58
N SER A 607 -3.16 -17.47 13.70
CA SER A 607 -3.72 -16.12 13.75
C SER A 607 -5.24 -16.23 13.69
N ILE A 608 -5.93 -15.40 14.45
CA ILE A 608 -7.38 -15.25 14.31
C ILE A 608 -7.62 -14.76 12.88
N SER A 609 -8.33 -15.54 12.08
CA SER A 609 -8.60 -15.23 10.67
C SER A 609 -9.45 -13.95 10.59
N ASP A 610 -8.87 -12.90 10.05
CA ASP A 610 -9.57 -11.64 9.76
C ASP A 610 -10.45 -11.85 8.53
N LEU A 611 -11.66 -12.37 8.77
CA LEU A 611 -12.58 -12.76 7.71
C LEU A 611 -12.88 -11.61 6.71
N PRO A 612 -13.10 -10.34 7.12
CA PRO A 612 -13.15 -9.20 6.21
C PRO A 612 -11.93 -9.07 5.29
N ARG A 613 -10.71 -9.22 5.83
CA ARG A 613 -9.46 -9.16 5.05
C ARG A 613 -9.31 -10.36 4.13
N ASP A 614 -9.57 -11.58 4.60
CA ASP A 614 -9.51 -12.80 3.80
C ASP A 614 -10.51 -12.78 2.63
N LEU A 615 -11.73 -12.26 2.85
CA LEU A 615 -12.71 -12.01 1.80
C LEU A 615 -12.27 -10.90 0.83
N THR A 616 -11.55 -9.89 1.33
CA THR A 616 -11.02 -8.81 0.50
C THR A 616 -9.95 -9.32 -0.45
N PHE A 617 -9.04 -10.20 -0.02
CA PHE A 617 -7.97 -10.76 -0.85
C PHE A 617 -8.32 -12.11 -1.52
N LEU A 618 -9.59 -12.53 -1.51
CA LEU A 618 -10.06 -13.77 -2.15
C LEU A 618 -9.80 -13.77 -3.67
N GLU A 619 -8.86 -14.60 -4.12
CA GLU A 619 -8.46 -14.69 -5.52
C GLU A 619 -9.22 -15.76 -6.32
N VAL A 620 -10.39 -15.40 -6.84
CA VAL A 620 -11.19 -16.24 -7.78
C VAL A 620 -10.35 -16.69 -9.00
N GLU A 621 -9.34 -15.92 -9.40
CA GLU A 621 -8.41 -16.25 -10.49
C GLU A 621 -7.63 -17.57 -10.31
N THR A 622 -7.53 -18.07 -9.06
CA THR A 622 -6.89 -19.36 -8.73
C THR A 622 -7.75 -20.57 -9.11
N ALA A 623 -9.08 -20.40 -9.20
CA ALA A 623 -10.01 -21.44 -9.63
C ALA A 623 -10.08 -21.59 -11.17
N LEU A 624 -9.54 -20.63 -11.92
CA LEU A 624 -9.52 -20.63 -13.38
C LEU A 624 -8.35 -21.46 -13.93
N PRO A 625 -8.50 -22.16 -15.07
CA PRO A 625 -7.41 -22.86 -15.75
C PRO A 625 -6.19 -21.95 -15.97
N LYS A 626 -4.98 -22.45 -15.70
CA LYS A 626 -3.74 -21.68 -15.92
C LYS A 626 -3.59 -21.32 -17.40
N ILE A 627 -3.10 -20.11 -17.66
CA ILE A 627 -2.82 -19.62 -19.02
C ILE A 627 -1.74 -20.49 -19.70
N SER A 628 -1.98 -20.89 -20.94
CA SER A 628 -1.03 -21.68 -21.75
C SER A 628 0.17 -20.85 -22.25
N PRO A 629 1.37 -21.43 -22.38
CA PRO A 629 2.51 -20.80 -23.06
C PRO A 629 2.20 -20.44 -24.52
N LEU A 630 2.82 -19.36 -25.03
CA LEU A 630 2.75 -18.98 -26.44
C LEU A 630 3.80 -19.72 -27.28
N PRO A 631 3.51 -20.00 -28.57
CA PRO A 631 4.49 -20.60 -29.47
C PRO A 631 5.67 -19.65 -29.71
N VAL A 632 6.86 -20.22 -29.93
CA VAL A 632 8.08 -19.43 -30.21
C VAL A 632 8.06 -18.83 -31.64
N SER A 633 7.23 -19.38 -32.53
CA SER A 633 7.04 -18.92 -33.91
C SER A 633 6.00 -17.80 -34.00
N GLY A 634 6.31 -16.74 -34.76
CA GLY A 634 5.38 -15.64 -35.06
C GLY A 634 5.33 -14.51 -34.03
N GLY A 635 6.09 -14.58 -32.94
CA GLY A 635 6.18 -13.48 -31.96
C GLY A 635 7.01 -12.30 -32.48
N SER A 636 6.78 -11.10 -31.96
CA SER A 636 7.57 -9.90 -32.32
C SER A 636 7.71 -8.89 -31.17
N GLY A 637 8.79 -8.10 -31.21
CA GLY A 637 9.15 -7.12 -30.18
C GLY A 637 9.82 -7.74 -28.93
N ASP A 638 10.08 -6.88 -27.94
CA ASP A 638 10.81 -7.22 -26.70
C ASP A 638 10.22 -8.42 -25.93
N ASP A 639 8.91 -8.68 -26.06
CA ASP A 639 8.19 -9.70 -25.30
C ASP A 639 8.20 -11.11 -25.94
N MET A 640 8.88 -11.29 -27.08
CA MET A 640 8.84 -12.52 -27.90
C MET A 640 9.18 -13.82 -27.13
N PHE A 641 9.99 -13.75 -26.07
CA PHE A 641 10.35 -14.91 -25.23
C PHE A 641 9.77 -14.86 -23.81
N VAL A 642 9.01 -13.81 -23.46
CA VAL A 642 8.51 -13.59 -22.10
C VAL A 642 7.41 -14.59 -21.74
N PHE A 643 6.56 -14.94 -22.71
CA PHE A 643 5.37 -15.76 -22.51
C PHE A 643 5.48 -17.20 -23.08
N THR A 644 6.66 -17.60 -23.55
CA THR A 644 6.86 -18.88 -24.26
C THR A 644 7.14 -20.07 -23.34
N THR A 645 7.34 -19.85 -22.04
CA THR A 645 7.58 -20.93 -21.07
C THR A 645 6.59 -20.88 -19.91
N ARG A 646 6.22 -22.06 -19.41
CA ARG A 646 5.33 -22.18 -18.24
C ARG A 646 5.94 -21.59 -16.98
N ALA A 647 7.26 -21.72 -16.78
CA ALA A 647 7.96 -21.13 -15.64
C ALA A 647 7.89 -19.60 -15.66
N SER A 648 8.06 -18.97 -16.85
CA SER A 648 7.89 -17.52 -17.00
C SER A 648 6.45 -17.09 -16.68
N LEU A 649 5.45 -17.84 -17.16
CA LEU A 649 4.03 -17.53 -16.88
C LEU A 649 3.67 -17.70 -15.40
N GLU A 650 4.11 -18.77 -14.75
CA GLU A 650 3.86 -19.00 -13.32
C GLU A 650 4.57 -17.97 -12.42
N PHE A 651 5.69 -17.40 -12.87
CA PHE A 651 6.34 -16.26 -12.22
C PHE A 651 5.59 -14.94 -12.45
N LEU A 652 5.15 -14.67 -13.68
CA LEU A 652 4.47 -13.41 -14.04
C LEU A 652 3.07 -13.30 -13.46
N PHE A 653 2.28 -14.38 -13.53
CA PHE A 653 0.90 -14.48 -13.05
C PHE A 653 0.81 -15.22 -11.70
N ARG A 654 1.78 -14.96 -10.81
CA ARG A 654 1.75 -15.49 -9.44
C ARG A 654 0.56 -14.87 -8.67
N PRO A 655 -0.26 -15.68 -7.97
CA PRO A 655 -1.28 -15.22 -7.04
C PRO A 655 -0.75 -14.20 -6.01
N PHE A 656 -1.54 -13.19 -5.69
CA PHE A 656 -1.20 -12.22 -4.64
C PHE A 656 -1.38 -12.85 -3.26
N SER A 657 -0.38 -12.76 -2.38
CA SER A 657 -0.50 -13.33 -1.04
C SER A 657 -1.23 -12.35 -0.11
N PRO A 658 -2.20 -12.78 0.71
CA PRO A 658 -2.80 -11.89 1.72
C PRO A 658 -1.78 -11.34 2.73
N GLN A 659 -0.63 -11.98 2.91
CA GLN A 659 0.48 -11.48 3.74
C GLN A 659 1.24 -10.33 3.08
N ASP A 660 1.17 -10.20 1.75
CA ASP A 660 1.81 -9.11 1.00
C ASP A 660 0.95 -7.82 1.04
N SER A 661 -0.28 -7.86 1.59
CA SER A 661 -1.16 -6.69 1.66
C SER A 661 -0.67 -5.58 2.58
N ASP A 662 0.12 -5.95 3.59
CA ASP A 662 0.55 -5.07 4.69
C ASP A 662 1.85 -4.33 4.37
N LYS A 663 2.43 -4.57 3.19
CA LYS A 663 3.70 -3.98 2.75
C LYS A 663 3.53 -3.34 1.39
N VAL A 664 3.94 -2.08 1.27
CA VAL A 664 3.94 -1.34 -0.01
C VAL A 664 5.38 -1.20 -0.51
N ASP A 665 5.74 -1.96 -1.55
CA ASP A 665 7.07 -1.89 -2.16
C ASP A 665 7.20 -0.67 -3.06
N VAL A 666 8.00 0.33 -2.67
CA VAL A 666 8.20 1.56 -3.46
C VAL A 666 9.62 1.59 -4.06
N MET A 667 9.72 1.67 -5.38
CA MET A 667 10.97 1.88 -6.10
C MET A 667 11.12 3.36 -6.51
N ILE A 668 12.24 3.95 -6.10
CA ILE A 668 12.64 5.33 -6.41
C ILE A 668 13.92 5.31 -7.24
N VAL A 669 13.92 5.96 -8.41
CA VAL A 669 15.08 6.05 -9.31
C VAL A 669 15.39 7.52 -9.59
N GLY A 670 16.64 7.93 -9.32
CA GLY A 670 17.14 9.27 -9.68
C GLY A 670 17.79 9.26 -11.06
N THR A 671 17.47 10.24 -11.90
CA THR A 671 18.09 10.41 -13.23
C THR A 671 19.15 11.52 -13.23
N ASN A 672 20.08 11.44 -14.18
CA ASN A 672 21.17 12.42 -14.33
C ASN A 672 20.69 13.84 -14.67
N ASP A 673 19.48 13.99 -15.22
CA ASP A 673 18.83 15.28 -15.48
C ASP A 673 18.00 15.80 -14.27
N GLY A 674 18.14 15.18 -13.10
CA GLY A 674 17.56 15.66 -11.84
C GLY A 674 16.10 15.26 -11.60
N ARG A 675 15.55 14.31 -12.38
CA ARG A 675 14.21 13.77 -12.13
C ARG A 675 14.25 12.61 -11.15
N ILE A 676 13.12 12.41 -10.51
CA ILE A 676 12.85 11.32 -9.58
C ILE A 676 11.71 10.51 -10.19
N HIS A 677 11.99 9.27 -10.60
CA HIS A 677 10.99 8.34 -11.07
C HIS A 677 10.49 7.50 -9.89
N LEU A 678 9.17 7.40 -9.73
CA LEU A 678 8.50 6.69 -8.65
C LEU A 678 7.59 5.61 -9.20
N SER A 679 7.68 4.41 -8.63
CA SER A 679 6.83 3.27 -8.97
C SER A 679 6.58 2.36 -7.76
N ILE A 680 5.47 1.62 -7.76
CA ILE A 680 5.10 0.66 -6.72
C ILE A 680 5.13 -0.77 -7.31
N TYR A 681 5.60 -1.75 -6.52
CA TYR A 681 5.72 -3.17 -6.87
C TYR A 681 6.40 -3.42 -8.24
N ASP A 682 7.44 -2.64 -8.55
CA ASP A 682 8.26 -2.69 -9.78
C ASP A 682 7.50 -2.51 -11.12
N SER A 683 6.21 -2.19 -11.08
CA SER A 683 5.32 -2.26 -12.25
C SER A 683 4.32 -1.10 -12.34
N PHE A 684 3.80 -0.62 -11.21
CA PHE A 684 2.86 0.49 -11.18
C PHE A 684 3.60 1.83 -11.12
N VAL A 685 3.80 2.48 -12.27
CA VAL A 685 4.49 3.78 -12.35
C VAL A 685 3.57 4.91 -11.88
N ILE A 686 3.97 5.61 -10.81
CA ILE A 686 3.31 6.86 -10.37
C ILE A 686 3.76 8.04 -11.25
N GLY A 687 5.02 8.04 -11.67
CA GLY A 687 5.54 8.98 -12.67
C GLY A 687 6.85 9.65 -12.28
N ASN A 688 7.14 10.79 -12.92
CA ASN A 688 8.37 11.55 -12.74
C ASN A 688 8.10 12.87 -12.00
N PHE A 689 8.97 13.19 -11.05
CA PHE A 689 8.95 14.41 -10.24
C PHE A 689 10.25 15.19 -10.44
N ASN A 690 10.16 16.52 -10.52
CA ASN A 690 11.32 17.40 -10.58
C ASN A 690 11.36 18.23 -9.30
N TYR A 691 12.37 17.98 -8.45
CA TYR A 691 12.58 18.74 -7.22
C TYR A 691 13.64 19.82 -7.42
N THR A 692 13.36 21.04 -6.95
CA THR A 692 14.31 22.17 -6.98
C THR A 692 14.54 22.70 -5.57
N VAL A 693 15.80 22.92 -5.21
CA VAL A 693 16.15 23.49 -3.90
C VAL A 693 15.72 24.97 -3.84
N PRO A 694 15.14 25.43 -2.72
CA PRO A 694 14.75 26.85 -2.55
C PRO A 694 15.94 27.80 -2.63
N GLN A 695 15.73 28.96 -3.26
CA GLN A 695 16.78 29.97 -3.50
C GLN A 695 17.43 30.53 -2.20
N SER A 696 16.77 30.38 -1.05
CA SER A 696 17.31 30.78 0.25
C SER A 696 18.44 29.87 0.77
N LEU A 697 18.67 28.69 0.18
CA LEU A 697 19.76 27.78 0.57
C LEU A 697 21.00 27.84 -0.35
N GLY A 698 20.90 28.57 -1.46
CA GLY A 698 21.95 28.70 -2.48
C GLY A 698 21.39 29.13 -3.84
N SER A 699 22.26 29.29 -4.84
CA SER A 699 21.81 29.47 -6.22
C SER A 699 20.93 28.29 -6.67
N PRO A 700 19.95 28.50 -7.59
CA PRO A 700 19.06 27.46 -8.09
C PRO A 700 19.79 26.51 -9.04
N ASN A 701 20.77 25.79 -8.50
CA ASN A 701 21.50 24.76 -9.22
C ASN A 701 20.60 23.53 -9.36
N PRO A 702 20.62 22.83 -10.51
CA PRO A 702 20.01 21.52 -10.60
C PRO A 702 20.60 20.60 -9.51
N VAL A 703 19.76 19.74 -8.95
CA VAL A 703 20.17 18.73 -7.97
C VAL A 703 19.91 17.34 -8.50
N GLN A 704 20.77 16.41 -8.10
CA GLN A 704 20.70 15.01 -8.47
C GLN A 704 20.40 14.18 -7.22
N LEU A 705 19.40 13.28 -7.31
CA LEU A 705 19.13 12.29 -6.28
C LEU A 705 20.27 11.28 -6.26
N VAL A 706 20.92 11.13 -5.10
CA VAL A 706 22.10 10.27 -4.91
C VAL A 706 21.86 9.11 -3.94
N SER A 707 20.88 9.20 -3.05
CA SER A 707 20.39 8.08 -2.23
C SER A 707 18.96 8.31 -1.73
N HIS A 708 18.33 7.29 -1.18
CA HIS A 708 17.08 7.39 -0.42
C HIS A 708 17.09 6.41 0.77
N ALA A 709 16.27 6.71 1.77
CA ALA A 709 15.97 5.87 2.91
C ALA A 709 14.46 5.85 3.19
N SER A 710 13.97 4.78 3.82
CA SER A 710 12.59 4.57 4.25
C SER A 710 12.55 3.67 5.48
N HIS A 711 11.38 3.54 6.10
CA HIS A 711 11.13 2.63 7.23
C HIS A 711 9.74 2.00 7.06
N PRO A 712 9.52 0.70 7.35
CA PRO A 712 8.24 0.03 7.09
C PRO A 712 7.02 0.66 7.80
N GLU A 713 7.24 1.27 8.96
CA GLU A 713 6.18 1.88 9.78
C GLU A 713 5.90 3.36 9.44
N LEU A 714 6.56 3.95 8.43
CA LEU A 714 6.46 5.38 8.09
C LEU A 714 6.05 5.59 6.63
N SER A 715 5.07 6.47 6.39
CA SER A 715 4.71 6.92 5.03
C SER A 715 5.75 7.87 4.41
N THR A 716 6.62 8.45 5.23
CA THR A 716 7.64 9.40 4.81
C THR A 716 8.97 8.70 4.53
N HIS A 717 9.48 8.92 3.32
CA HIS A 717 10.82 8.55 2.88
C HIS A 717 11.76 9.75 3.00
N THR A 718 13.06 9.54 3.18
CA THR A 718 14.07 10.62 3.11
C THR A 718 14.90 10.48 1.84
N LEU A 719 14.88 11.52 1.01
CA LEU A 719 15.66 11.62 -0.22
C LEU A 719 16.96 12.40 0.03
N VAL A 720 18.07 11.96 -0.56
CA VAL A 720 19.37 12.61 -0.46
C VAL A 720 19.76 13.20 -1.81
N PHE A 721 19.92 14.52 -1.88
CA PHE A 721 20.30 15.25 -3.09
C PHE A 721 21.69 15.87 -2.97
N LYS A 722 22.39 15.92 -4.11
CA LYS A 722 23.67 16.60 -4.30
C LYS A 722 23.53 17.69 -5.38
N PRO A 723 24.23 18.83 -5.32
CA PRO A 723 24.35 19.74 -6.45
C PRO A 723 24.85 19.02 -7.71
N SER A 724 24.16 19.16 -8.83
CA SER A 724 24.52 18.52 -10.10
C SER A 724 25.77 19.15 -10.72
N GLY A 725 26.58 18.33 -11.39
CA GLY A 725 27.78 18.76 -12.12
C GLY A 725 29.08 18.76 -11.31
N ASP A 726 29.03 18.66 -9.98
CA ASP A 726 30.23 18.60 -9.14
C ASP A 726 30.51 17.17 -8.64
N ALA A 727 31.68 16.62 -9.00
CA ALA A 727 32.13 15.32 -8.51
C ALA A 727 32.44 15.35 -7.00
N LYS A 728 32.93 16.48 -6.47
CA LYS A 728 33.41 16.63 -5.10
C LYS A 728 32.63 17.74 -4.38
N SER A 729 31.45 17.38 -3.85
CA SER A 729 30.64 18.35 -3.11
C SER A 729 30.89 18.31 -1.60
N LYS A 730 30.84 19.48 -0.99
CA LYS A 730 30.78 19.69 0.46
C LYS A 730 29.35 19.74 1.00
N MET A 731 28.35 19.61 0.13
CA MET A 731 26.94 19.88 0.42
C MET A 731 26.05 18.69 0.05
N LEU A 732 25.14 18.35 0.97
CA LEU A 732 24.01 17.45 0.71
C LEU A 732 22.72 18.12 1.20
N TYR A 733 21.61 17.79 0.55
CA TYR A 733 20.26 18.15 0.99
C TYR A 733 19.47 16.89 1.32
N LEU A 734 18.88 16.85 2.51
CA LEU A 734 17.98 15.81 2.95
C LEU A 734 16.55 16.33 2.84
N VAL A 735 15.73 15.66 2.04
CA VAL A 735 14.37 16.08 1.71
C VAL A 735 13.40 14.98 2.10
N PRO A 736 12.52 15.19 3.10
CA PRO A 736 11.45 14.24 3.38
C PRO A 736 10.42 14.28 2.24
N MET A 737 10.04 13.11 1.75
CA MET A 737 9.00 12.88 0.75
C MET A 737 7.93 12.00 1.39
N ASP A 738 6.75 12.55 1.64
CA ASP A 738 5.64 11.84 2.25
C ASP A 738 4.68 11.28 1.20
N LEU A 739 4.34 10.01 1.36
CA LEU A 739 3.50 9.23 0.47
C LEU A 739 2.15 9.02 1.14
N THR A 740 1.27 10.03 1.16
CA THR A 740 0.06 10.01 2.00
C THR A 740 -0.91 8.87 1.64
N PHE A 741 -0.79 8.33 0.43
CA PHE A 741 -1.54 7.16 -0.04
C PHE A 741 -1.26 5.87 0.72
N VAL A 742 -0.06 5.74 1.32
CA VAL A 742 0.32 4.55 2.11
C VAL A 742 -0.53 4.45 3.37
N TYR A 743 -0.90 5.59 3.98
CA TYR A 743 -1.70 5.62 5.21
C TYR A 743 -3.20 5.78 4.96
N SER A 744 -3.62 6.40 3.85
CA SER A 744 -5.04 6.69 3.61
C SER A 744 -5.89 5.45 3.26
N SER A 745 -5.30 4.40 2.66
CA SER A 745 -6.01 3.16 2.29
C SER A 745 -5.08 1.98 1.92
N PRO A 746 -4.19 1.50 2.83
CA PRO A 746 -3.15 0.50 2.51
C PRO A 746 -3.70 -0.80 1.88
N GLU A 747 -4.82 -1.34 2.41
CA GLU A 747 -5.47 -2.55 1.89
C GLU A 747 -6.01 -2.39 0.46
N ASN A 748 -6.57 -1.22 0.13
CA ASN A 748 -7.05 -0.96 -1.22
C ASN A 748 -5.88 -0.68 -2.18
N LEU A 749 -4.77 -0.10 -1.71
CA LEU A 749 -3.63 0.21 -2.57
C LEU A 749 -2.83 -1.04 -2.97
N SER A 750 -2.59 -1.98 -2.05
CA SER A 750 -1.94 -3.26 -2.38
C SER A 750 -2.81 -4.09 -3.34
N LEU A 751 -4.12 -4.15 -3.09
CA LEU A 751 -5.10 -4.76 -4.00
C LEU A 751 -5.17 -4.05 -5.37
N LEU A 752 -5.30 -2.73 -5.40
CA LEU A 752 -5.40 -1.93 -6.63
C LEU A 752 -4.15 -2.09 -7.48
N SER A 753 -2.96 -1.96 -6.88
CA SER A 753 -1.71 -2.14 -7.60
C SER A 753 -1.53 -3.57 -8.08
N SER A 754 -1.83 -4.58 -7.25
CA SER A 754 -1.78 -5.99 -7.65
C SER A 754 -2.65 -6.27 -8.88
N LYS A 755 -3.93 -5.87 -8.84
CA LYS A 755 -4.88 -6.09 -9.94
C LYS A 755 -4.55 -5.25 -11.17
N THR A 756 -4.08 -4.01 -11.00
CA THR A 756 -3.60 -3.15 -12.09
C THR A 756 -2.37 -3.73 -12.79
N THR A 757 -1.39 -4.24 -12.03
CA THR A 757 -0.19 -4.91 -12.55
C THR A 757 -0.56 -6.20 -13.28
N THR A 758 -1.47 -7.01 -12.75
CA THR A 758 -1.93 -8.24 -13.43
C THR A 758 -2.69 -7.90 -14.71
N LEU A 759 -3.50 -6.85 -14.73
CA LEU A 759 -4.16 -6.34 -15.94
C LEU A 759 -3.14 -5.92 -17.00
N GLN A 760 -2.10 -5.16 -16.65
CA GLN A 760 -1.02 -4.79 -17.58
C GLN A 760 -0.29 -6.01 -18.16
N LYS A 761 0.00 -7.02 -17.33
CA LYS A 761 0.62 -8.29 -17.78
C LYS A 761 -0.30 -9.06 -18.73
N LEU A 762 -1.60 -9.13 -18.44
CA LEU A 762 -2.59 -9.77 -19.31
C LEU A 762 -2.77 -9.03 -20.65
N LEU A 763 -2.75 -7.69 -20.66
CA LEU A 763 -2.80 -6.90 -21.90
C LEU A 763 -1.56 -7.13 -22.78
N ARG A 764 -0.35 -7.16 -22.19
CA ARG A 764 0.89 -7.53 -22.92
C ARG A 764 0.81 -8.94 -23.50
N TYR A 765 0.29 -9.89 -22.73
CA TYR A 765 0.07 -11.25 -23.18
C TYR A 765 -0.95 -11.29 -24.33
N LEU A 766 -2.14 -10.69 -24.17
CA LEU A 766 -3.20 -10.59 -25.18
C LEU A 766 -2.69 -9.98 -26.50
N LYS A 767 -1.87 -8.93 -26.40
CA LYS A 767 -1.21 -8.29 -27.56
C LYS A 767 -0.31 -9.25 -28.32
N GLN A 768 0.43 -10.13 -27.63
CA GLN A 768 1.20 -11.20 -28.28
C GLN A 768 0.28 -12.28 -28.86
N VAL A 769 -0.76 -12.74 -28.14
CA VAL A 769 -1.74 -13.72 -28.68
C VAL A 769 -2.31 -13.24 -30.02
N LYS A 770 -2.74 -11.97 -30.08
CA LYS A 770 -3.23 -11.32 -31.30
C LYS A 770 -2.20 -11.37 -32.44
N ILE A 771 -0.92 -11.08 -32.16
CA ILE A 771 0.15 -11.13 -33.17
C ILE A 771 0.29 -12.56 -33.72
N HIS A 772 0.34 -13.57 -32.86
CA HIS A 772 0.39 -14.98 -33.29
C HIS A 772 -0.87 -15.39 -34.08
N MET A 773 -2.07 -14.99 -33.65
CA MET A 773 -3.31 -15.29 -34.37
C MET A 773 -3.30 -14.73 -35.81
N LEU A 774 -2.86 -13.48 -35.98
CA LEU A 774 -2.74 -12.84 -37.30
C LEU A 774 -1.69 -13.55 -38.17
N HIS A 775 -0.53 -13.89 -37.60
CA HIS A 775 0.54 -14.63 -38.28
C HIS A 775 0.10 -16.01 -38.75
N GLU A 776 -0.50 -16.83 -37.87
CA GLU A 776 -0.98 -18.17 -38.23
C GLU A 776 -2.09 -18.09 -39.29
N TRP A 777 -3.02 -17.14 -39.17
CA TRP A 777 -4.05 -16.93 -40.19
C TRP A 777 -3.44 -16.55 -41.56
N GLN A 778 -2.48 -15.63 -41.61
CA GLN A 778 -1.78 -15.26 -42.86
C GLN A 778 -1.03 -16.46 -43.47
N SER A 779 -0.35 -17.25 -42.64
CA SER A 779 0.35 -18.47 -43.04
C SER A 779 -0.58 -19.51 -43.71
N THR A 780 -1.84 -19.61 -43.29
CA THR A 780 -2.84 -20.48 -43.98
C THR A 780 -3.16 -20.04 -45.42
N ARG A 781 -2.84 -18.79 -45.82
CA ARG A 781 -3.21 -18.24 -47.13
C ARG A 781 -2.03 -18.03 -48.07
N GLU A 782 -0.84 -17.74 -47.56
CA GLU A 782 0.31 -17.42 -48.42
C GLU A 782 0.67 -18.53 -49.41
N LEU A 783 0.67 -19.81 -48.98
CA LEU A 783 1.01 -20.92 -49.85
C LEU A 783 -0.16 -21.31 -50.79
N PRO A 784 -1.41 -21.47 -50.32
CA PRO A 784 -2.54 -21.76 -51.21
C PRO A 784 -2.80 -20.68 -52.26
N SER A 785 -2.67 -19.39 -51.91
CA SER A 785 -2.87 -18.29 -52.87
C SER A 785 -1.87 -18.32 -54.01
N ARG A 786 -0.61 -18.72 -53.78
CA ARG A 786 0.37 -18.93 -54.87
C ARG A 786 -0.04 -20.07 -55.80
N PHE A 787 -0.53 -21.19 -55.26
CA PHE A 787 -1.03 -22.29 -56.08
C PHE A 787 -2.25 -21.90 -56.91
N LEU A 788 -3.22 -21.20 -56.30
CA LEU A 788 -4.45 -20.74 -56.96
C LEU A 788 -4.17 -19.67 -58.03
N ASN A 789 -3.30 -18.69 -57.74
CA ASN A 789 -2.91 -17.66 -58.71
C ASN A 789 -2.21 -18.27 -59.94
N SER A 790 -1.34 -19.26 -59.74
CA SER A 790 -0.61 -19.93 -60.83
C SER A 790 -1.54 -20.59 -61.86
N ILE A 791 -2.67 -21.16 -61.42
CA ILE A 791 -3.67 -21.76 -62.32
C ILE A 791 -4.68 -20.73 -62.85
N ASP A 792 -5.04 -19.70 -62.07
CA ASP A 792 -5.82 -18.57 -62.58
C ASP A 792 -5.06 -17.76 -63.65
N GLU A 793 -3.72 -17.72 -63.61
CA GLU A 793 -2.87 -17.17 -64.67
C GLU A 793 -2.85 -18.08 -65.90
N ALA A 794 -2.59 -19.39 -65.73
CA ALA A 794 -2.59 -20.35 -66.84
C ALA A 794 -3.95 -20.42 -67.58
N LEU A 795 -5.08 -20.38 -66.86
CA LEU A 795 -6.43 -20.35 -67.45
C LEU A 795 -6.69 -19.07 -68.26
N LYS A 796 -6.14 -17.92 -67.82
CA LYS A 796 -6.22 -16.65 -68.58
C LYS A 796 -5.35 -16.67 -69.82
N GLU A 797 -4.14 -17.21 -69.72
CA GLU A 797 -3.21 -17.34 -70.85
C GLU A 797 -3.74 -18.29 -71.93
N ALA A 798 -4.38 -19.40 -71.53
CA ALA A 798 -5.00 -20.35 -72.46
C ALA A 798 -6.16 -19.74 -73.25
N GLY A 799 -6.84 -18.71 -72.72
CA GLY A 799 -7.89 -17.92 -73.39
C GLY A 799 -9.14 -18.70 -73.88
N THR A 800 -9.19 -20.01 -73.65
CA THR A 800 -10.10 -20.94 -74.33
C THR A 800 -11.50 -20.98 -73.69
N TYR A 801 -11.61 -20.56 -72.42
CA TYR A 801 -12.83 -20.70 -71.61
C TYR A 801 -13.38 -19.36 -71.06
N GLY A 802 -12.96 -18.22 -71.63
CA GLY A 802 -13.36 -16.88 -71.15
C GLY A 802 -12.79 -16.55 -69.77
N GLU A 803 -13.51 -15.77 -68.95
CA GLU A 803 -13.10 -15.39 -67.58
C GLU A 803 -13.30 -16.52 -66.54
N MET A 804 -13.14 -17.79 -66.94
CA MET A 804 -13.27 -18.93 -66.04
C MET A 804 -12.05 -19.05 -65.11
N GLY A 805 -12.25 -18.81 -63.81
CA GLY A 805 -11.24 -19.07 -62.79
C GLY A 805 -11.25 -20.51 -62.28
N VAL A 806 -10.18 -20.87 -61.55
CA VAL A 806 -9.96 -22.18 -60.93
C VAL A 806 -11.13 -22.62 -60.05
N ARG A 807 -11.79 -21.69 -59.36
CA ARG A 807 -12.96 -21.98 -58.50
C ARG A 807 -14.11 -22.57 -59.30
N GLN A 808 -14.45 -21.95 -60.43
CA GLN A 808 -15.50 -22.43 -61.33
C GLN A 808 -15.11 -23.78 -61.95
N ALA A 809 -13.84 -23.95 -62.33
CA ALA A 809 -13.35 -25.19 -62.92
C ALA A 809 -13.35 -26.37 -61.91
N LEU A 810 -12.93 -26.15 -60.66
CA LEU A 810 -13.01 -27.16 -59.59
C LEU A 810 -14.46 -27.46 -59.23
N TYR A 811 -15.34 -26.45 -59.14
CA TYR A 811 -16.78 -26.65 -58.91
C TYR A 811 -17.41 -27.52 -60.00
N HIS A 812 -17.09 -27.25 -61.27
CA HIS A 812 -17.51 -28.07 -62.41
C HIS A 812 -16.97 -29.50 -62.29
N SER A 813 -15.71 -29.68 -61.89
CA SER A 813 -15.09 -31.00 -61.68
C SER A 813 -15.83 -31.83 -60.62
N VAL A 814 -16.22 -31.22 -59.49
CA VAL A 814 -16.99 -31.92 -58.42
C VAL A 814 -18.39 -32.31 -58.89
N VAL A 815 -19.09 -31.43 -59.63
CA VAL A 815 -20.49 -31.65 -60.02
C VAL A 815 -20.63 -32.60 -61.22
N THR A 816 -19.66 -32.60 -62.14
CA THR A 816 -19.77 -33.33 -63.42
C THR A 816 -18.79 -34.49 -63.57
N GLY A 817 -17.79 -34.60 -62.69
CA GLY A 817 -16.67 -35.52 -62.82
C GLY A 817 -15.67 -35.17 -63.93
N HIS A 818 -15.92 -34.11 -64.73
CA HIS A 818 -15.06 -33.69 -65.84
C HIS A 818 -14.08 -32.59 -65.40
N THR A 819 -12.78 -32.83 -65.58
CA THR A 819 -11.71 -31.86 -65.33
C THR A 819 -11.19 -31.28 -66.64
N PHE A 820 -11.08 -29.95 -66.73
CA PHE A 820 -10.54 -29.25 -67.91
C PHE A 820 -9.04 -29.59 -68.13
N PRO A 821 -8.54 -29.59 -69.38
CA PRO A 821 -7.17 -30.03 -69.69
C PRO A 821 -6.08 -29.31 -68.89
N GLU A 822 -6.16 -28.00 -68.78
CA GLU A 822 -5.19 -27.13 -68.08
C GLU A 822 -5.23 -27.37 -66.57
N VAL A 823 -6.43 -27.62 -66.02
CA VAL A 823 -6.62 -27.97 -64.61
C VAL A 823 -6.11 -29.38 -64.34
N LYS A 824 -6.24 -30.31 -65.29
CA LYS A 824 -5.66 -31.66 -65.19
C LYS A 824 -4.13 -31.60 -65.20
N GLU A 825 -3.52 -30.86 -66.12
CA GLU A 825 -2.07 -30.64 -66.16
C GLU A 825 -1.57 -30.01 -64.85
N TRP A 826 -2.25 -28.98 -64.35
CA TRP A 826 -1.92 -28.38 -63.07
C TRP A 826 -2.07 -29.37 -61.89
N LEU A 827 -3.14 -30.16 -61.82
CA LEU A 827 -3.35 -31.14 -60.75
C LEU A 827 -2.28 -32.25 -60.75
N VAL A 828 -1.95 -32.79 -61.92
CA VAL A 828 -1.07 -33.96 -62.06
C VAL A 828 0.41 -33.57 -62.07
N ASP A 829 0.80 -32.54 -62.83
CA ASP A 829 2.19 -32.23 -63.12
C ASP A 829 2.75 -31.07 -62.26
N GLN A 830 1.96 -30.04 -61.94
CA GLN A 830 2.42 -28.86 -61.20
C GLN A 830 2.19 -28.96 -59.68
N LEU A 831 0.96 -29.23 -59.26
CA LEU A 831 0.59 -29.44 -57.86
C LEU A 831 1.06 -30.82 -57.42
N ALA A 832 0.58 -31.87 -58.08
CA ALA A 832 0.86 -33.27 -57.78
C ALA A 832 0.62 -33.65 -56.29
N GLU A 833 0.96 -34.88 -55.92
CA GLU A 833 0.90 -35.32 -54.52
C GLU A 833 1.77 -34.44 -53.59
N ARG A 834 2.94 -33.97 -54.07
CA ARG A 834 3.89 -33.22 -53.24
C ARG A 834 3.41 -31.80 -52.92
N GLY A 835 2.80 -31.10 -53.88
CA GLY A 835 2.21 -29.79 -53.66
C GLY A 835 0.94 -29.88 -52.83
N HIS A 836 0.08 -30.89 -53.09
CA HIS A 836 -1.08 -31.20 -52.25
C HIS A 836 -0.68 -31.39 -50.79
N LYS A 837 0.28 -32.29 -50.47
CA LYS A 837 0.75 -32.53 -49.09
C LYS A 837 1.31 -31.29 -48.41
N ARG A 838 1.86 -30.33 -49.17
CA ARG A 838 2.34 -29.04 -48.63
C ARG A 838 1.21 -28.05 -48.37
N TRP A 839 0.22 -27.97 -49.27
CA TRP A 839 -0.98 -27.17 -49.09
C TRP A 839 -1.77 -27.67 -47.88
N ASP A 840 -2.11 -28.96 -47.86
CA ASP A 840 -2.85 -29.61 -46.78
C ASP A 840 -2.20 -29.35 -45.42
N LYS A 841 -0.91 -29.66 -45.29
CA LYS A 841 -0.15 -29.42 -44.06
C LYS A 841 -0.20 -27.96 -43.62
N ALA A 842 0.00 -27.00 -44.53
CA ALA A 842 0.04 -25.58 -44.18
C ALA A 842 -1.31 -25.05 -43.68
N VAL A 843 -2.41 -25.43 -44.34
CA VAL A 843 -3.76 -25.00 -43.94
C VAL A 843 -4.19 -25.70 -42.66
N VAL A 844 -4.06 -27.03 -42.58
CA VAL A 844 -4.46 -27.81 -41.40
C VAL A 844 -3.64 -27.39 -40.18
N SER A 845 -2.31 -27.26 -40.28
CA SER A 845 -1.51 -26.87 -39.12
C SER A 845 -1.80 -25.43 -38.67
N GLY A 846 -1.92 -24.49 -39.60
CA GLY A 846 -2.20 -23.08 -39.27
C GLY A 846 -3.59 -22.88 -38.66
N LEU A 847 -4.63 -23.55 -39.19
CA LEU A 847 -5.97 -23.49 -38.59
C LEU A 847 -6.05 -24.22 -37.24
N GLN A 848 -5.34 -25.35 -37.06
CA GLN A 848 -5.24 -26.02 -35.76
C GLN A 848 -4.51 -25.15 -34.72
N ALA A 849 -3.42 -24.49 -35.12
CA ALA A 849 -2.70 -23.55 -34.27
C ALA A 849 -3.57 -22.34 -33.91
N LEU A 850 -4.28 -21.77 -34.89
CA LEU A 850 -5.22 -20.66 -34.66
C LEU A 850 -6.36 -21.04 -33.70
N ARG A 851 -6.94 -22.25 -33.86
CA ARG A 851 -7.96 -22.79 -32.94
C ARG A 851 -7.42 -22.85 -31.50
N SER A 852 -6.22 -23.41 -31.31
CA SER A 852 -5.58 -23.49 -29.99
C SER A 852 -5.26 -22.10 -29.42
N LEU A 853 -4.71 -21.19 -30.22
CA LEU A 853 -4.46 -19.80 -29.81
C LEU A 853 -5.74 -19.09 -29.34
N VAL A 854 -6.88 -19.30 -30.00
CA VAL A 854 -8.14 -18.67 -29.60
C VAL A 854 -8.69 -19.30 -28.31
N HIS A 855 -8.74 -20.63 -28.24
CA HIS A 855 -9.38 -21.36 -27.14
C HIS A 855 -8.52 -21.44 -25.87
N GLU A 856 -7.20 -21.60 -26.00
CA GLU A 856 -6.27 -21.83 -24.87
C GLU A 856 -5.56 -20.56 -24.41
N ASN A 857 -5.45 -19.54 -25.27
CA ASN A 857 -4.70 -18.31 -24.98
C ASN A 857 -5.57 -17.04 -25.01
N PHE A 858 -6.38 -16.81 -26.05
CA PHE A 858 -7.12 -15.56 -26.25
C PHE A 858 -8.33 -15.42 -25.33
N LEU A 859 -9.28 -16.36 -25.40
CA LEU A 859 -10.50 -16.33 -24.58
C LEU A 859 -10.19 -16.39 -23.07
N PRO A 860 -9.30 -17.30 -22.57
CA PRO A 860 -8.96 -17.34 -21.15
C PRO A 860 -8.25 -16.07 -20.64
N ALA A 861 -7.52 -15.36 -21.50
CA ALA A 861 -6.93 -14.07 -21.13
C ALA A 861 -8.00 -12.98 -20.99
N LEU A 862 -8.98 -12.94 -21.89
CA LEU A 862 -10.10 -12.00 -21.83
C LEU A 862 -11.03 -12.25 -20.63
N GLU A 863 -11.28 -13.52 -20.28
CA GLU A 863 -12.02 -13.90 -19.07
C GLU A 863 -11.34 -13.38 -17.79
N ARG A 864 -10.01 -13.59 -17.68
CA ARG A 864 -9.20 -13.08 -16.56
C ARG A 864 -9.18 -11.56 -16.51
N ILE A 865 -9.06 -10.88 -17.67
CA ILE A 865 -9.20 -9.43 -17.77
C ILE A 865 -10.58 -8.98 -17.26
N GLY A 866 -11.66 -9.65 -17.66
CA GLY A 866 -13.03 -9.35 -17.21
C GLY A 866 -13.21 -9.46 -15.69
N ILE A 867 -12.62 -10.48 -15.05
CA ILE A 867 -12.65 -10.67 -13.59
C ILE A 867 -11.85 -9.58 -12.85
N ILE A 868 -10.72 -9.16 -13.41
CA ILE A 868 -9.95 -8.03 -12.84
C ILE A 868 -10.70 -6.71 -13.00
N LEU A 869 -11.32 -6.47 -14.16
CA LEU A 869 -12.14 -5.28 -14.39
C LEU A 869 -13.39 -5.23 -13.51
N SER A 870 -14.03 -6.36 -13.21
CA SER A 870 -15.15 -6.40 -12.27
C SER A 870 -14.71 -6.07 -10.84
N ARG A 871 -13.49 -6.48 -10.43
CA ARG A 871 -12.89 -6.06 -9.16
C ARG A 871 -12.56 -4.57 -9.14
N LEU A 872 -11.98 -4.03 -10.20
CA LEU A 872 -11.72 -2.59 -10.35
C LEU A 872 -13.02 -1.77 -10.37
N LEU A 873 -14.10 -2.28 -10.97
CA LEU A 873 -15.43 -1.67 -10.91
C LEU A 873 -15.98 -1.64 -9.48
N GLY A 874 -15.75 -2.71 -8.71
CA GLY A 874 -16.10 -2.75 -7.28
C GLY A 874 -15.39 -1.64 -6.50
N ILE A 875 -14.09 -1.44 -6.72
CA ILE A 875 -13.29 -0.36 -6.13
C ILE A 875 -13.85 1.01 -6.57
N ALA A 876 -14.14 1.20 -7.87
CA ALA A 876 -14.69 2.45 -8.40
C ALA A 876 -16.04 2.82 -7.78
N ARG A 877 -16.94 1.84 -7.59
CA ARG A 877 -18.25 2.03 -6.95
C ARG A 877 -18.13 2.30 -5.45
N PHE A 878 -17.22 1.61 -4.76
CA PHE A 878 -16.98 1.81 -3.33
C PHE A 878 -16.45 3.22 -3.03
N HIS A 879 -15.58 3.75 -3.90
CA HIS A 879 -15.00 5.09 -3.79
C HIS A 879 -15.73 6.15 -4.62
N GLU A 880 -16.96 5.91 -5.12
CA GLU A 880 -17.67 6.83 -6.03
C GLU A 880 -17.96 8.23 -5.43
N SER A 881 -17.82 8.39 -4.11
CA SER A 881 -17.91 9.67 -3.38
C SER A 881 -16.55 10.35 -3.11
N ARG A 882 -15.42 9.77 -3.53
CA ARG A 882 -14.06 10.29 -3.32
C ARG A 882 -13.30 10.36 -4.64
N GLU A 883 -12.79 11.54 -5.00
CA GLU A 883 -11.97 11.74 -6.21
C GLU A 883 -10.56 11.11 -6.15
N GLU A 884 -10.23 10.42 -5.06
CA GLU A 884 -8.87 10.01 -4.67
C GLU A 884 -8.30 8.84 -5.50
N ILE A 885 -9.14 8.00 -6.12
CA ILE A 885 -8.67 6.77 -6.81
C ILE A 885 -8.21 6.99 -8.27
N GLY A 886 -8.52 8.13 -8.87
CA GLY A 886 -8.08 8.47 -10.24
C GLY A 886 -8.87 7.87 -11.42
N PHE A 887 -9.88 7.03 -11.17
CA PHE A 887 -10.75 6.47 -12.22
C PHE A 887 -12.21 6.34 -11.76
N SER A 888 -13.12 6.11 -12.71
CA SER A 888 -14.57 6.09 -12.49
C SER A 888 -15.24 4.79 -12.95
N SER A 889 -16.41 4.50 -12.36
CA SER A 889 -17.29 3.39 -12.75
C SER A 889 -17.59 3.37 -14.26
N ALA A 890 -17.76 4.54 -14.87
CA ALA A 890 -18.04 4.69 -16.29
C ALA A 890 -16.83 4.32 -17.17
N GLN A 891 -15.60 4.69 -16.78
CA GLN A 891 -14.39 4.29 -17.50
C GLN A 891 -14.21 2.77 -17.48
N ILE A 892 -14.31 2.13 -16.30
CA ILE A 892 -14.17 0.66 -16.19
C ILE A 892 -15.27 -0.06 -16.97
N THR A 893 -16.52 0.42 -16.91
CA THR A 893 -17.63 -0.16 -17.69
C THR A 893 -17.33 -0.11 -19.18
N LYS A 894 -16.83 1.03 -19.70
CA LYS A 894 -16.42 1.13 -21.10
C LYS A 894 -15.28 0.17 -21.48
N VAL A 895 -14.34 -0.12 -20.57
CA VAL A 895 -13.31 -1.15 -20.82
C VAL A 895 -13.91 -2.56 -20.85
N MET A 896 -14.85 -2.87 -19.94
CA MET A 896 -15.57 -4.16 -19.94
C MET A 896 -16.41 -4.37 -21.21
N ASP A 897 -17.02 -3.32 -21.77
CA ASP A 897 -17.76 -3.40 -23.03
C ASP A 897 -16.85 -3.81 -24.20
N ILE A 898 -15.61 -3.30 -24.24
CA ILE A 898 -14.60 -3.67 -25.25
C ILE A 898 -14.17 -5.13 -25.09
N VAL A 899 -13.95 -5.58 -23.85
CA VAL A 899 -13.64 -6.99 -23.55
C VAL A 899 -14.78 -7.91 -23.94
N SER A 900 -16.04 -7.49 -23.73
CA SER A 900 -17.24 -8.22 -24.16
C SER A 900 -17.33 -8.32 -25.68
N CYS A 901 -16.98 -7.26 -26.41
CA CYS A 901 -16.87 -7.27 -27.87
C CYS A 901 -15.76 -8.23 -28.35
N LEU A 902 -14.59 -8.21 -27.70
CA LEU A 902 -13.48 -9.13 -27.99
C LEU A 902 -13.84 -10.59 -27.70
N MET A 903 -14.60 -10.87 -26.63
CA MET A 903 -15.12 -12.20 -26.31
C MET A 903 -16.10 -12.70 -27.38
N LEU A 904 -17.03 -11.84 -27.82
CA LEU A 904 -17.98 -12.18 -28.90
C LEU A 904 -17.23 -12.49 -30.22
N VAL A 905 -16.27 -11.63 -30.59
CA VAL A 905 -15.43 -11.82 -31.79
C VAL A 905 -14.59 -13.09 -31.67
N GLY A 906 -13.93 -13.33 -30.53
CA GLY A 906 -13.11 -14.52 -30.30
C GLY A 906 -13.90 -15.82 -30.44
N ASN A 907 -15.12 -15.87 -29.89
CA ASN A 907 -16.01 -17.02 -30.05
C ASN A 907 -16.47 -17.20 -31.50
N ARG A 908 -16.79 -16.13 -32.23
CA ARG A 908 -17.12 -16.21 -33.67
C ARG A 908 -15.93 -16.67 -34.51
N VAL A 909 -14.72 -16.20 -34.22
CA VAL A 909 -13.48 -16.69 -34.86
C VAL A 909 -13.28 -18.18 -34.57
N LEU A 910 -13.45 -18.63 -33.33
CA LEU A 910 -13.31 -20.05 -32.97
C LEU A 910 -14.27 -20.96 -33.76
N LEU A 911 -15.55 -20.57 -33.85
CA LEU A 911 -16.56 -21.31 -34.62
C LEU A 911 -16.17 -21.38 -36.11
N LEU A 912 -15.80 -20.26 -36.72
CA LEU A 912 -15.41 -20.20 -38.14
C LEU A 912 -14.12 -20.98 -38.44
N VAL A 913 -13.15 -21.01 -37.51
CA VAL A 913 -11.94 -21.85 -37.65
C VAL A 913 -12.30 -23.33 -37.59
N MET A 914 -13.21 -23.73 -36.70
CA MET A 914 -13.66 -25.13 -36.60
C MET A 914 -14.47 -25.57 -37.83
N GLU A 915 -15.33 -24.70 -38.35
CA GLU A 915 -16.09 -24.94 -39.58
C GLU A 915 -15.15 -25.03 -40.81
N GLU A 916 -14.22 -24.08 -40.96
CA GLU A 916 -13.26 -24.11 -42.08
C GLU A 916 -12.35 -25.34 -42.03
N LEU A 917 -11.99 -25.85 -40.84
CA LEU A 917 -11.23 -27.09 -40.69
C LEU A 917 -11.97 -28.32 -41.24
N ASP A 918 -13.24 -28.51 -40.90
CA ASP A 918 -14.06 -29.64 -41.37
C ASP A 918 -14.32 -29.57 -42.89
N LEU A 919 -14.65 -28.38 -43.38
CA LEU A 919 -14.85 -28.11 -44.80
C LEU A 919 -13.56 -28.30 -45.61
N PHE A 920 -12.42 -27.81 -45.11
CA PHE A 920 -11.12 -27.96 -45.77
C PHE A 920 -10.64 -29.41 -45.77
N GLN A 921 -10.82 -30.17 -44.69
CA GLN A 921 -10.45 -31.60 -44.66
C GLN A 921 -11.23 -32.39 -45.70
N SER A 922 -12.53 -32.12 -45.84
CA SER A 922 -13.39 -32.72 -46.87
C SER A 922 -12.90 -32.37 -48.29
N PHE A 923 -12.60 -31.09 -48.54
CA PHE A 923 -12.04 -30.60 -49.80
C PHE A 923 -10.66 -31.19 -50.10
N SER A 924 -9.76 -31.25 -49.13
CA SER A 924 -8.38 -31.74 -49.28
C SER A 924 -8.35 -33.25 -49.59
N SER A 925 -9.23 -34.02 -48.96
CA SER A 925 -9.42 -35.45 -49.24
C SER A 925 -9.89 -35.69 -50.68
N TRP A 926 -10.89 -34.93 -51.14
CA TRP A 926 -11.34 -34.95 -52.53
C TRP A 926 -10.25 -34.52 -53.51
N LEU A 927 -9.54 -33.42 -53.22
CA LEU A 927 -8.46 -32.93 -54.08
C LEU A 927 -7.33 -33.97 -54.21
N ARG A 928 -6.99 -34.69 -53.13
CA ARG A 928 -6.01 -35.79 -53.17
C ARG A 928 -6.47 -36.92 -54.08
N HIS A 929 -7.74 -37.33 -53.94
CA HIS A 929 -8.35 -38.36 -54.77
C HIS A 929 -8.37 -37.95 -56.24
N GLU A 930 -8.76 -36.72 -56.56
CA GLU A 930 -8.83 -36.24 -57.94
C GLU A 930 -7.46 -36.29 -58.61
N ILE A 931 -6.39 -35.93 -57.89
CA ILE A 931 -5.00 -36.09 -58.37
C ILE A 931 -4.68 -37.57 -58.66
N ASP A 932 -5.03 -38.50 -57.76
CA ASP A 932 -4.77 -39.94 -57.98
C ASP A 932 -5.61 -40.51 -59.14
N ARG A 933 -6.88 -40.08 -59.27
CA ARG A 933 -7.82 -40.49 -60.32
C ARG A 933 -7.36 -40.01 -61.70
N LEU A 934 -6.84 -38.79 -61.80
CA LEU A 934 -6.36 -38.19 -63.05
C LEU A 934 -4.95 -38.65 -63.45
N ALA A 935 -4.11 -39.03 -62.48
CA ALA A 935 -2.77 -39.59 -62.70
C ALA A 935 -2.80 -41.10 -63.02
N SER A 936 -3.80 -41.84 -62.53
CA SER A 936 -3.98 -43.25 -62.87
C SER A 936 -4.59 -43.44 -64.27
N SER A 937 -4.02 -44.36 -65.05
CA SER A 937 -4.58 -44.78 -66.34
C SER A 937 -5.69 -45.82 -66.24
N SER A 938 -6.03 -46.28 -65.03
CA SER A 938 -7.04 -47.31 -64.77
C SER A 938 -7.78 -47.07 -63.45
N SER A 939 -9.10 -47.18 -63.45
CA SER A 939 -9.93 -47.13 -62.25
C SER A 939 -9.69 -48.38 -61.38
N SER A 940 -9.12 -48.21 -60.18
CA SER A 940 -9.04 -49.25 -59.17
C SER A 940 -10.27 -49.24 -58.26
N ASP A 941 -10.70 -50.41 -57.78
CA ASP A 941 -11.86 -50.53 -56.89
C ASP A 941 -11.69 -49.71 -55.59
N GLU A 942 -10.45 -49.54 -55.11
CA GLU A 942 -10.15 -48.69 -53.94
C GLU A 942 -10.41 -47.19 -54.16
N LEU A 943 -10.43 -46.72 -55.41
CA LEU A 943 -10.78 -45.33 -55.73
C LEU A 943 -12.31 -45.19 -55.72
N THR A 944 -13.04 -46.08 -56.39
CA THR A 944 -14.52 -46.01 -56.45
C THR A 944 -15.18 -46.18 -55.07
N GLU A 945 -14.63 -47.01 -54.17
CA GLU A 945 -15.12 -47.08 -52.78
C GLU A 945 -14.92 -45.75 -52.03
N LYS A 946 -13.78 -45.07 -52.21
CA LYS A 946 -13.52 -43.76 -51.59
C LYS A 946 -14.46 -42.68 -52.14
N GLU A 947 -14.69 -42.64 -53.45
CA GLU A 947 -15.60 -41.68 -54.11
C GLU A 947 -17.02 -41.76 -53.51
N ALA A 948 -17.52 -42.99 -53.28
CA ALA A 948 -18.84 -43.24 -52.70
C ALA A 948 -19.01 -42.73 -51.25
N THR A 949 -17.92 -42.46 -50.52
CA THR A 949 -17.94 -41.94 -49.14
C THR A 949 -17.79 -40.43 -49.03
N MET A 950 -17.66 -39.70 -50.16
CA MET A 950 -17.34 -38.27 -50.13
C MET A 950 -18.55 -37.37 -49.86
N GLU A 951 -18.40 -36.44 -48.91
CA GLU A 951 -19.38 -35.41 -48.59
C GLU A 951 -19.31 -34.23 -49.57
N HIS A 952 -19.76 -34.48 -50.82
CA HIS A 952 -19.79 -33.51 -51.92
C HIS A 952 -20.38 -32.15 -51.53
N GLY A 953 -21.39 -32.12 -50.65
CA GLY A 953 -21.94 -30.87 -50.11
C GLY A 953 -20.91 -29.99 -49.40
N LYS A 954 -20.08 -30.55 -48.52
CA LYS A 954 -19.02 -29.79 -47.82
C LYS A 954 -17.94 -29.29 -48.79
N ILE A 955 -17.56 -30.12 -49.75
CA ILE A 955 -16.56 -29.79 -50.78
C ILE A 955 -17.03 -28.57 -51.61
N LEU A 956 -18.29 -28.58 -52.06
CA LEU A 956 -18.89 -27.47 -52.81
C LEU A 956 -19.00 -26.20 -51.95
N THR A 957 -19.42 -26.31 -50.68
CA THR A 957 -19.46 -25.19 -49.72
C THR A 957 -18.08 -24.56 -49.54
N TYR A 958 -17.02 -25.36 -49.39
CA TYR A 958 -15.65 -24.85 -49.28
C TYR A 958 -15.23 -24.06 -50.53
N ILE A 959 -15.43 -24.63 -51.72
CA ILE A 959 -15.07 -24.00 -53.01
C ILE A 959 -15.83 -22.69 -53.22
N GLN A 960 -17.12 -22.64 -52.85
CA GLN A 960 -17.96 -21.45 -53.02
C GLN A 960 -17.70 -20.35 -51.99
N GLN A 961 -17.53 -20.70 -50.71
CA GLN A 961 -17.58 -19.72 -49.61
C GLN A 961 -16.22 -19.41 -48.99
N TYR A 962 -15.34 -20.41 -48.85
CA TYR A 962 -14.08 -20.28 -48.11
C TYR A 962 -12.86 -20.10 -49.01
N MET A 963 -12.81 -20.79 -50.15
CA MET A 963 -11.73 -20.67 -51.14
C MET A 963 -11.57 -19.26 -51.74
N PRO A 964 -12.63 -18.47 -52.04
CA PRO A 964 -12.47 -17.10 -52.54
C PRO A 964 -11.77 -16.18 -51.53
N ALA A 965 -12.25 -16.23 -50.28
CA ALA A 965 -11.82 -15.39 -49.19
C ALA A 965 -12.55 -15.84 -47.90
N SER A 966 -11.86 -16.55 -47.00
CA SER A 966 -12.45 -17.06 -45.76
C SER A 966 -13.17 -15.96 -44.96
N PRO A 967 -14.37 -16.24 -44.38
CA PRO A 967 -15.08 -15.34 -43.47
C PRO A 967 -14.21 -14.80 -42.32
N LEU A 968 -13.16 -15.54 -41.92
CA LEU A 968 -12.19 -15.11 -40.90
C LEU A 968 -11.52 -13.76 -41.21
N ARG A 969 -11.42 -13.37 -42.50
CA ARG A 969 -10.90 -12.05 -42.89
C ARG A 969 -11.65 -10.88 -42.24
N TYR A 970 -12.92 -11.06 -41.93
CA TYR A 970 -13.77 -10.02 -41.34
C TYR A 970 -13.40 -9.67 -39.89
N TYR A 971 -12.60 -10.53 -39.25
CA TYR A 971 -12.15 -10.41 -37.86
C TYR A 971 -10.62 -10.32 -37.74
N LEU A 972 -9.88 -10.85 -38.72
CA LEU A 972 -8.41 -11.02 -38.70
C LEU A 972 -7.66 -10.29 -39.83
N SER A 973 -8.30 -9.49 -40.67
CA SER A 973 -7.59 -8.73 -41.71
C SER A 973 -7.00 -7.43 -41.18
N ASN A 974 -5.86 -7.00 -41.73
CA ASN A 974 -5.32 -5.67 -41.46
C ASN A 974 -6.31 -4.57 -41.87
N VAL A 975 -6.45 -3.56 -41.03
CA VAL A 975 -7.38 -2.45 -41.21
C VAL A 975 -6.72 -1.26 -41.92
N ALA A 976 -7.42 -0.63 -42.87
CA ALA A 976 -6.98 0.63 -43.47
C ALA A 976 -7.11 1.80 -42.47
N LEU A 977 -6.08 2.64 -42.38
CA LEU A 977 -5.99 3.70 -41.37
C LEU A 977 -7.18 4.68 -41.40
N ASP A 978 -7.58 5.13 -42.60
CA ASP A 978 -8.66 6.11 -42.80
C ASP A 978 -10.04 5.64 -42.33
N ASP A 979 -10.27 4.32 -42.24
CA ASP A 979 -11.54 3.75 -41.74
C ASP A 979 -11.48 3.50 -40.23
N ALA A 980 -10.29 3.17 -39.69
CA ALA A 980 -10.08 3.07 -38.26
C ALA A 980 -10.34 4.41 -37.54
N ASP A 981 -9.89 5.54 -38.11
CA ASP A 981 -10.03 6.85 -37.47
C ASP A 981 -11.49 7.33 -37.36
N LYS A 982 -12.32 7.05 -38.38
CA LYS A 982 -13.76 7.39 -38.37
C LYS A 982 -14.49 6.60 -37.29
N ASP A 983 -14.24 5.29 -37.23
CA ASP A 983 -14.88 4.39 -36.29
C ASP A 983 -14.39 4.63 -34.85
N TRP A 984 -13.14 5.07 -34.68
CA TRP A 984 -12.62 5.52 -33.39
C TRP A 984 -13.40 6.72 -32.85
N GLN A 985 -13.64 7.74 -33.68
CA GLN A 985 -14.48 8.90 -33.32
C GLN A 985 -15.92 8.47 -32.99
N GLN A 986 -16.48 7.51 -33.75
CA GLN A 986 -17.82 7.00 -33.48
C GLN A 986 -17.90 6.24 -32.14
N ALA A 987 -16.88 5.44 -31.79
CA ALA A 987 -16.80 4.78 -30.48
C ALA A 987 -16.59 5.77 -29.32
N GLU A 988 -16.04 6.96 -29.58
CA GLU A 988 -15.93 8.03 -28.59
C GLU A 988 -17.23 8.84 -28.41
N SER A 989 -18.16 8.81 -29.37
CA SER A 989 -19.45 9.51 -29.29
C SER A 989 -20.44 9.04 -28.21
N GLY A 990 -20.07 8.05 -27.39
CA GLY A 990 -20.87 7.54 -26.27
C GLY A 990 -21.91 6.46 -26.63
N SER A 991 -21.90 5.96 -27.86
CA SER A 991 -22.73 4.83 -28.28
C SER A 991 -22.25 3.50 -27.68
N SER A 992 -23.17 2.56 -27.43
CA SER A 992 -22.85 1.17 -27.05
C SER A 992 -22.01 0.50 -28.13
N LEU A 993 -20.77 0.11 -27.80
CA LEU A 993 -19.87 -0.56 -28.73
C LEU A 993 -20.41 -1.95 -29.13
N LEU A 994 -21.09 -2.63 -28.19
CA LEU A 994 -21.73 -3.92 -28.43
C LEU A 994 -22.89 -3.80 -29.44
N ASP A 995 -23.72 -2.76 -29.33
CA ASP A 995 -24.82 -2.50 -30.28
C ASP A 995 -24.28 -2.18 -31.68
N MET A 996 -23.16 -1.45 -31.74
CA MET A 996 -22.49 -1.12 -33.00
C MET A 996 -21.92 -2.36 -33.66
N LEU A 997 -21.26 -3.23 -32.87
CA LEU A 997 -20.75 -4.53 -33.32
C LEU A 997 -21.89 -5.47 -33.77
N ASP A 998 -22.98 -5.59 -33.02
CA ASP A 998 -24.13 -6.43 -33.37
C ASP A 998 -24.79 -5.99 -34.68
N ARG A 999 -25.01 -4.68 -34.86
CA ARG A 999 -25.49 -4.12 -36.14
C ARG A 999 -24.53 -4.38 -37.29
N GLN A 1000 -23.23 -4.27 -37.03
CA GLN A 1000 -22.16 -4.56 -37.99
C GLN A 1000 -22.16 -6.04 -38.42
N VAL A 1001 -22.21 -6.97 -37.47
CA VAL A 1001 -22.26 -8.42 -37.73
C VAL A 1001 -23.53 -8.79 -38.51
N LYS A 1002 -24.71 -8.28 -38.11
CA LYS A 1002 -25.98 -8.55 -38.81
C LYS A 1002 -25.99 -8.03 -40.25
N LYS A 1003 -25.34 -6.89 -40.54
CA LYS A 1003 -25.15 -6.40 -41.92
C LYS A 1003 -24.28 -7.34 -42.74
N HIS A 1004 -23.20 -7.86 -42.18
CA HIS A 1004 -22.34 -8.83 -42.84
C HIS A 1004 -23.06 -10.17 -43.08
N GLU A 1005 -23.75 -10.71 -42.07
CA GLU A 1005 -24.55 -11.94 -42.19
C GLU A 1005 -25.69 -11.82 -43.22
N SER A 1006 -26.23 -10.61 -43.45
CA SER A 1006 -27.22 -10.32 -44.50
C SER A 1006 -26.63 -9.95 -45.87
N GLY A 1007 -25.31 -10.10 -46.05
CA GLY A 1007 -24.62 -9.85 -47.33
C GLY A 1007 -24.54 -8.39 -47.76
N GLN A 1008 -24.80 -7.44 -46.85
CA GLN A 1008 -24.70 -6.01 -47.15
C GLN A 1008 -23.23 -5.56 -47.14
N PRO A 1009 -22.81 -4.64 -48.04
CA PRO A 1009 -21.47 -4.06 -47.98
C PRO A 1009 -21.32 -3.28 -46.66
N HIS A 1010 -20.30 -3.65 -45.88
CA HIS A 1010 -20.02 -3.05 -44.58
C HIS A 1010 -18.54 -2.62 -44.51
N THR A 1011 -18.32 -1.38 -44.11
CA THR A 1011 -16.99 -0.71 -44.11
C THR A 1011 -16.41 -0.46 -42.72
N GLY A 1012 -17.15 -0.77 -41.66
CA GLY A 1012 -16.70 -0.52 -40.28
C GLY A 1012 -15.77 -1.61 -39.75
N VAL A 1013 -14.97 -1.26 -38.75
CA VAL A 1013 -13.84 -2.04 -38.23
C VAL A 1013 -14.10 -2.58 -36.82
N PHE A 1014 -15.29 -2.38 -36.25
CA PHE A 1014 -15.64 -2.82 -34.89
C PHE A 1014 -15.57 -4.34 -34.68
N SER A 1015 -15.65 -5.15 -35.74
CA SER A 1015 -15.43 -6.61 -35.68
C SER A 1015 -13.95 -7.01 -35.67
N GLN A 1016 -13.03 -6.14 -36.05
CA GLN A 1016 -11.62 -6.50 -36.26
C GLN A 1016 -10.89 -6.58 -34.92
N VAL A 1017 -10.26 -7.72 -34.66
CA VAL A 1017 -9.54 -7.97 -33.40
C VAL A 1017 -8.43 -6.94 -33.20
N GLU A 1018 -7.76 -6.51 -34.27
CA GLU A 1018 -6.70 -5.50 -34.18
C GLU A 1018 -7.21 -4.14 -33.70
N PHE A 1019 -8.35 -3.67 -34.23
CA PHE A 1019 -8.98 -2.42 -33.82
C PHE A 1019 -9.42 -2.50 -32.36
N LEU A 1020 -10.16 -3.55 -31.99
CA LEU A 1020 -10.65 -3.73 -30.63
C LEU A 1020 -9.51 -3.83 -29.60
N CYS A 1021 -8.41 -4.52 -29.92
CA CYS A 1021 -7.23 -4.57 -29.04
C CYS A 1021 -6.55 -3.20 -28.90
N LYS A 1022 -6.40 -2.43 -29.99
CA LYS A 1022 -5.85 -1.06 -29.93
C LYS A 1022 -6.75 -0.13 -29.10
N TYR A 1023 -8.07 -0.26 -29.23
CA TYR A 1023 -9.04 0.52 -28.47
C TYR A 1023 -9.03 0.13 -26.98
N LEU A 1024 -8.90 -1.17 -26.67
CA LEU A 1024 -8.72 -1.67 -25.31
C LEU A 1024 -7.45 -1.11 -24.65
N ASP A 1025 -6.30 -1.22 -25.32
CA ASP A 1025 -5.02 -0.66 -24.86
C ASP A 1025 -5.17 0.85 -24.56
N SER A 1026 -5.78 1.61 -25.48
CA SER A 1026 -6.02 3.05 -25.30
C SER A 1026 -6.90 3.36 -24.09
N LYS A 1027 -8.06 2.70 -23.94
CA LYS A 1027 -8.99 3.01 -22.84
C LYS A 1027 -8.52 2.49 -21.48
N THR A 1028 -7.72 1.43 -21.44
CA THR A 1028 -7.09 0.99 -20.19
C THR A 1028 -5.91 1.88 -19.80
N ASN A 1029 -5.13 2.39 -20.76
CA ASN A 1029 -4.07 3.36 -20.46
C ASN A 1029 -4.62 4.65 -19.82
N VAL A 1030 -5.78 5.15 -20.25
CA VAL A 1030 -6.45 6.30 -19.59
C VAL A 1030 -6.79 5.99 -18.12
N VAL A 1031 -7.14 4.74 -17.79
CA VAL A 1031 -7.36 4.32 -16.39
C VAL A 1031 -6.04 4.29 -15.61
N PHE A 1032 -4.97 3.73 -16.20
CA PHE A 1032 -3.64 3.68 -15.56
C PHE A 1032 -3.06 5.08 -15.33
N GLU A 1033 -3.15 5.99 -16.31
CA GLU A 1033 -2.75 7.39 -16.19
C GLU A 1033 -3.58 8.13 -15.15
N GLY A 1034 -4.89 7.85 -15.07
CA GLY A 1034 -5.79 8.40 -14.06
C GLY A 1034 -5.37 8.03 -12.63
N ILE A 1035 -5.12 6.75 -12.36
CA ILE A 1035 -4.61 6.28 -11.05
C ILE A 1035 -3.24 6.93 -10.77
N ALA A 1036 -2.31 6.90 -11.74
CA ALA A 1036 -0.97 7.45 -11.55
C ALA A 1036 -1.00 8.95 -11.21
N GLU A 1037 -1.80 9.76 -11.92
CA GLU A 1037 -1.95 11.20 -11.61
C GLU A 1037 -2.68 11.45 -10.28
N ALA A 1038 -3.54 10.55 -9.81
CA ALA A 1038 -4.14 10.66 -8.48
C ALA A 1038 -3.11 10.37 -7.37
N GLU A 1039 -2.35 9.27 -7.48
CA GLU A 1039 -1.28 8.95 -6.52
C GLU A 1039 -0.17 10.01 -6.51
N LYS A 1040 0.15 10.57 -7.68
CA LYS A 1040 1.12 11.66 -7.84
C LYS A 1040 0.70 12.96 -7.15
N ARG A 1041 -0.61 13.24 -7.01
CA ARG A 1041 -1.12 14.36 -6.18
C ARG A 1041 -0.98 14.11 -4.68
N SER A 1042 -0.93 12.84 -4.29
CA SER A 1042 -0.71 12.39 -2.91
C SER A 1042 0.77 12.33 -2.50
N VAL A 1043 1.71 12.54 -3.43
CA VAL A 1043 3.14 12.74 -3.11
C VAL A 1043 3.37 14.18 -2.65
N ARG A 1044 3.97 14.33 -1.47
CA ARG A 1044 4.30 15.63 -0.85
C ARG A 1044 5.78 15.72 -0.58
N PHE A 1045 6.38 16.86 -0.87
CA PHE A 1045 7.76 17.15 -0.45
C PHE A 1045 7.73 18.10 0.74
N GLY A 1046 8.46 17.74 1.79
CA GLY A 1046 8.67 18.58 2.97
C GLY A 1046 9.89 19.48 2.82
N GLN A 1047 10.25 20.15 3.91
CA GLN A 1047 11.32 21.14 3.91
C GLN A 1047 12.72 20.49 3.81
N PRO A 1048 13.63 21.00 2.95
CA PRO A 1048 14.99 20.48 2.84
C PRO A 1048 15.86 20.89 4.03
N ALA A 1049 16.53 19.92 4.67
CA ALA A 1049 17.64 20.15 5.59
C ALA A 1049 18.97 20.12 4.84
N LYS A 1050 19.86 21.08 5.10
CA LYS A 1050 21.17 21.22 4.42
C LYS A 1050 22.30 20.75 5.33
N ILE A 1051 23.09 19.81 4.86
CA ILE A 1051 24.38 19.44 5.46
C ILE A 1051 25.48 20.16 4.67
N LEU A 1052 26.29 20.95 5.36
CA LEU A 1052 27.47 21.63 4.83
C LEU A 1052 28.69 21.25 5.67
N LEU A 1053 29.75 20.76 5.04
CA LEU A 1053 31.01 20.42 5.71
C LEU A 1053 32.17 21.31 5.23
N ASN A 1054 33.22 21.40 6.06
CA ASN A 1054 34.44 22.13 5.70
C ASN A 1054 35.26 21.40 4.61
N GLU A 1055 35.17 20.07 4.57
CA GLU A 1055 35.84 19.19 3.61
C GLU A 1055 34.84 18.60 2.60
N ASN A 1056 35.34 18.02 1.51
CA ASN A 1056 34.51 17.30 0.55
C ASN A 1056 33.98 16.01 1.17
N ILE A 1057 32.72 15.67 0.91
CA ILE A 1057 32.12 14.42 1.34
C ILE A 1057 32.68 13.29 0.48
N ALA A 1058 33.40 12.36 1.10
CA ALA A 1058 33.97 11.20 0.43
C ALA A 1058 32.89 10.15 0.17
N ARG A 1059 32.22 9.66 1.22
CA ARG A 1059 31.11 8.69 1.13
C ARG A 1059 30.04 8.98 2.18
N PHE A 1060 28.83 8.49 1.95
CA PHE A 1060 27.72 8.58 2.89
C PHE A 1060 26.70 7.43 2.67
N ASP A 1061 25.89 7.13 3.68
CA ASP A 1061 24.69 6.30 3.60
C ASP A 1061 23.63 6.82 4.59
N VAL A 1062 22.34 6.53 4.35
CA VAL A 1062 21.22 7.08 5.13
C VAL A 1062 20.20 5.99 5.50
N ARG A 1063 19.69 6.06 6.73
CA ARG A 1063 18.71 5.14 7.33
C ARG A 1063 17.62 5.90 8.08
N MET A 1064 16.45 5.30 8.23
CA MET A 1064 15.34 5.83 9.01
C MET A 1064 14.95 4.87 10.13
N SER A 1065 14.39 5.38 11.22
CA SER A 1065 13.89 4.59 12.35
C SER A 1065 12.62 5.21 12.93
N ALA A 1066 11.63 4.38 13.25
CA ALA A 1066 10.41 4.78 13.96
C ALA A 1066 10.48 4.54 15.48
N ALA A 1067 11.57 3.96 16.01
CA ALA A 1067 11.67 3.50 17.40
C ALA A 1067 11.64 4.60 18.47
N GLN A 1068 11.66 5.87 18.08
CA GLN A 1068 11.48 7.04 18.96
C GLN A 1068 10.49 7.98 18.27
N THR A 1069 9.53 8.54 19.02
CA THR A 1069 8.69 9.64 18.57
C THR A 1069 9.32 10.97 19.03
N PRO A 1070 9.73 11.86 18.11
CA PRO A 1070 9.54 11.82 16.66
C PRO A 1070 10.56 10.94 15.92
N ALA A 1071 10.11 10.37 14.78
CA ALA A 1071 10.91 9.48 13.94
C ALA A 1071 12.25 10.10 13.53
N LEU A 1072 13.26 9.28 13.29
CA LEU A 1072 14.64 9.73 13.14
C LEU A 1072 15.24 9.27 11.81
N THR A 1073 15.96 10.15 11.14
CA THR A 1073 16.88 9.80 10.05
C THR A 1073 18.31 9.84 10.57
N PHE A 1074 19.08 8.80 10.28
CA PHE A 1074 20.50 8.72 10.57
C PHE A 1074 21.27 8.77 9.25
N ALA A 1075 22.22 9.69 9.11
CA ALA A 1075 23.11 9.82 7.96
C ALA A 1075 24.56 9.59 8.40
N ALA A 1076 25.14 8.47 7.99
CA ALA A 1076 26.56 8.19 8.19
C ALA A 1076 27.37 8.79 7.03
N LEU A 1077 28.49 9.47 7.29
CA LEU A 1077 29.30 10.13 6.28
C LEU A 1077 30.80 10.19 6.63
N THR A 1078 31.65 10.28 5.61
CA THR A 1078 33.10 10.44 5.71
C THR A 1078 33.57 11.59 4.83
N THR A 1079 34.72 12.19 5.16
CA THR A 1079 35.30 13.32 4.40
C THR A 1079 36.62 12.94 3.71
N GLU A 1080 36.98 13.70 2.68
CA GLU A 1080 38.29 13.62 2.02
C GLU A 1080 39.40 14.30 2.87
N SER A 1081 39.67 13.79 4.07
CA SER A 1081 40.82 14.26 4.88
C SER A 1081 42.13 14.05 4.11
N ARG A 1082 43.06 15.01 4.23
CA ARG A 1082 44.39 14.97 3.59
C ARG A 1082 45.54 14.68 4.56
N GLU A 1083 45.32 14.71 5.87
CA GLU A 1083 46.41 14.82 6.85
C GLU A 1083 46.39 13.77 7.98
N SER A 1084 45.45 12.81 7.97
CA SER A 1084 45.40 11.70 8.94
C SER A 1084 45.18 10.33 8.26
N ASN A 1085 45.84 9.28 8.79
CA ASN A 1085 45.57 7.89 8.38
C ASN A 1085 44.20 7.40 8.90
N ASP A 1086 43.66 8.03 9.94
CA ASP A 1086 42.31 7.79 10.44
C ASP A 1086 41.30 8.63 9.66
N GLN A 1087 40.33 7.97 9.03
CA GLN A 1087 39.15 8.64 8.44
C GLN A 1087 37.99 8.60 9.45
N PRO A 1088 37.63 9.74 10.09
CA PRO A 1088 36.51 9.77 11.02
C PRO A 1088 35.19 9.55 10.29
N LEU A 1089 34.40 8.61 10.80
CA LEU A 1089 33.02 8.32 10.38
C LEU A 1089 32.07 9.17 11.23
N ARG A 1090 31.47 10.19 10.63
CA ARG A 1090 30.49 11.04 11.31
C ARG A 1090 29.10 10.43 11.12
N ILE A 1091 28.34 10.24 12.20
CA ILE A 1091 26.94 9.84 12.14
C ILE A 1091 26.09 11.03 12.59
N VAL A 1092 25.38 11.63 11.64
CA VAL A 1092 24.46 12.74 11.87
C VAL A 1092 23.06 12.18 12.11
N ARG A 1093 22.41 12.57 13.21
CA ARG A 1093 21.01 12.20 13.53
C ARG A 1093 20.09 13.40 13.29
N ILE A 1094 19.14 13.29 12.38
CA ILE A 1094 18.17 14.35 12.09
C ILE A 1094 16.78 13.89 12.51
N PRO A 1095 16.12 14.58 13.46
CA PRO A 1095 14.75 14.27 13.86
C PRO A 1095 13.74 14.74 12.82
N HIS A 1096 12.73 13.92 12.53
CA HIS A 1096 11.62 14.21 11.64
C HIS A 1096 10.29 14.15 12.40
N ARG A 1097 9.69 15.31 12.65
CA ARG A 1097 8.32 15.43 13.18
C ARG A 1097 7.31 15.54 12.04
N ALA A 1098 6.43 14.54 11.90
CA ALA A 1098 5.36 14.56 10.90
C ALA A 1098 4.51 15.85 10.96
N ASP A 1099 4.19 16.33 12.17
CA ASP A 1099 3.31 17.48 12.38
C ASP A 1099 4.00 18.85 12.14
N ASP A 1100 5.33 18.93 12.28
CA ASP A 1100 6.10 20.20 12.16
C ASP A 1100 6.72 20.38 10.74
N LEU A 1101 6.59 19.39 9.85
CA LEU A 1101 7.34 19.32 8.58
C LEU A 1101 6.80 20.15 7.40
N GLY A 1102 5.71 20.90 7.58
CA GLY A 1102 5.23 21.90 6.62
C GLY A 1102 4.94 21.38 5.20
N PHE A 1103 4.53 20.12 5.07
CA PHE A 1103 4.33 19.42 3.80
C PHE A 1103 3.41 20.18 2.83
N GLN A 1104 3.86 20.35 1.58
CA GLN A 1104 3.05 20.92 0.51
C GLN A 1104 2.76 19.86 -0.58
N PRO A 1105 1.55 19.83 -1.17
CA PRO A 1105 1.27 19.01 -2.34
C PRO A 1105 2.20 19.37 -3.49
N TYR A 1106 2.75 18.37 -4.20
CA TYR A 1106 3.64 18.63 -5.33
C TYR A 1106 2.94 19.46 -6.41
N ARG A 1107 3.50 20.65 -6.70
CA ARG A 1107 3.15 21.46 -7.87
C ARG A 1107 4.42 21.69 -8.70
N PRO A 1108 4.41 21.42 -10.02
CA PRO A 1108 5.56 21.67 -10.87
C PRO A 1108 6.06 23.12 -10.74
N GLY A 1109 7.32 23.29 -10.33
CA GLY A 1109 7.98 24.59 -10.20
C GLY A 1109 7.68 25.39 -8.94
N SER A 1110 6.95 24.87 -7.95
CA SER A 1110 6.74 25.56 -6.66
C SER A 1110 7.92 25.38 -5.71
N ALA A 1111 8.39 26.46 -5.08
CA ALA A 1111 9.40 26.41 -4.03
C ALA A 1111 8.77 26.28 -2.63
N VAL A 1112 9.24 25.31 -1.85
CA VAL A 1112 8.83 25.09 -0.45
C VAL A 1112 9.73 25.91 0.48
N THR A 1113 9.21 26.48 1.56
CA THR A 1113 10.05 27.14 2.58
C THR A 1113 10.91 26.12 3.33
N PRO A 1114 12.20 26.40 3.63
CA PRO A 1114 13.13 25.39 4.16
C PRO A 1114 13.28 25.42 5.70
N HIS A 1115 13.68 24.28 6.26
CA HIS A 1115 14.13 24.16 7.64
C HIS A 1115 15.67 24.14 7.64
N VAL A 1116 16.26 25.30 7.93
CA VAL A 1116 17.72 25.45 7.98
C VAL A 1116 18.19 25.07 9.37
N LEU A 1117 18.80 23.88 9.50
CA LEU A 1117 19.60 23.54 10.68
C LEU A 1117 20.84 24.44 10.70
N SER A 1118 21.07 25.09 11.84
CA SER A 1118 22.30 25.83 12.12
C SER A 1118 23.50 24.89 12.24
N ASN A 1119 24.72 25.43 12.10
CA ASN A 1119 25.94 24.63 12.30
C ASN A 1119 26.02 24.05 13.73
N GLU A 1120 25.41 24.72 14.70
CA GLU A 1120 25.38 24.33 16.12
C GLU A 1120 24.39 23.18 16.36
N GLU A 1121 23.20 23.24 15.77
CA GLU A 1121 22.25 22.12 15.73
C GLU A 1121 22.84 20.91 15.00
N VAL A 1122 23.49 21.12 13.85
CA VAL A 1122 24.19 20.03 13.13
C VAL A 1122 25.28 19.42 14.00
N THR A 1123 26.04 20.21 14.75
CA THR A 1123 27.15 19.72 15.60
C THR A 1123 26.62 18.95 16.82
N THR A 1124 25.60 19.46 17.50
CA THR A 1124 24.96 18.78 18.65
C THR A 1124 24.20 17.52 18.24
N MET A 1125 23.75 17.44 16.98
CA MET A 1125 23.14 16.25 16.36
C MET A 1125 24.14 15.27 15.72
N THR A 1126 25.44 15.58 15.69
CA THR A 1126 26.47 14.74 15.07
C THR A 1126 27.28 13.98 16.11
N LEU A 1127 27.27 12.65 15.99
CA LEU A 1127 28.15 11.74 16.69
C LEU A 1127 29.41 11.50 15.86
N ASN A 1128 30.60 11.78 16.40
CA ASN A 1128 31.86 11.41 15.76
C ASN A 1128 32.27 9.99 16.19
N MET A 1129 32.39 9.09 15.23
CA MET A 1129 32.96 7.75 15.42
C MET A 1129 34.24 7.65 14.59
N VAL A 1130 35.15 6.76 14.96
CA VAL A 1130 36.31 6.42 14.14
C VAL A 1130 36.23 4.96 13.77
N VAL A 1131 36.43 4.69 12.48
CA VAL A 1131 36.64 3.34 12.00
C VAL A 1131 38.15 3.09 12.10
N PRO A 1132 38.63 2.18 12.96
CA PRO A 1132 40.04 1.82 12.97
C PRO A 1132 40.37 1.12 11.65
N THR A 1133 41.09 1.82 10.77
CA THR A 1133 41.48 1.33 9.45
C THR A 1133 42.98 1.08 9.38
N ASP A 1134 43.37 -0.12 8.95
CA ASP A 1134 44.77 -0.41 8.64
C ASP A 1134 45.32 0.60 7.62
N PRO A 1135 46.58 1.04 7.74
CA PRO A 1135 47.20 2.00 6.82
C PRO A 1135 47.21 1.45 5.39
N GLY A 1136 46.26 1.93 4.57
CA GLY A 1136 46.03 1.50 3.19
C GLY A 1136 44.58 1.16 2.84
N PHE A 1137 43.70 0.93 3.82
CA PHE A 1137 42.27 0.67 3.54
C PHE A 1137 41.51 1.99 3.32
N VAL A 1138 41.17 2.30 2.07
CA VAL A 1138 40.36 3.48 1.72
C VAL A 1138 38.94 3.06 1.31
N PRO A 1139 37.88 3.43 2.04
CA PRO A 1139 36.52 3.02 1.71
C PRO A 1139 35.98 3.72 0.45
N VAL A 1140 35.41 2.93 -0.47
CA VAL A 1140 34.77 3.40 -1.72
C VAL A 1140 33.28 3.07 -1.82
N GLN A 1141 32.71 2.30 -0.89
CA GLN A 1141 31.27 2.13 -0.71
C GLN A 1141 30.96 1.91 0.76
N MET A 1142 29.82 2.42 1.22
CA MET A 1142 29.30 2.26 2.58
C MET A 1142 27.88 1.69 2.53
N GLU A 1143 27.55 0.74 3.40
CA GLU A 1143 26.19 0.27 3.64
C GLU A 1143 25.97 0.11 5.16
N VAL A 1144 25.08 0.89 5.76
CA VAL A 1144 24.59 0.67 7.12
C VAL A 1144 23.54 -0.45 7.09
N LYS A 1145 23.53 -1.34 8.09
CA LYS A 1145 22.53 -2.40 8.28
C LYS A 1145 22.03 -2.39 9.72
N GLU A 1146 20.72 -2.61 9.89
CA GLU A 1146 20.08 -2.74 11.20
C GLU A 1146 20.45 -4.06 11.90
N ALA A 1147 20.18 -4.13 13.20
CA ALA A 1147 20.31 -5.35 14.00
C ALA A 1147 19.32 -6.42 13.50
N SER A 1148 19.67 -7.70 13.64
CA SER A 1148 18.80 -8.83 13.28
C SER A 1148 18.99 -9.97 14.27
N SER A 1149 17.88 -10.63 14.62
CA SER A 1149 17.82 -11.76 15.57
C SER A 1149 17.64 -13.11 14.89
N GLU A 1150 17.45 -13.15 13.57
CA GLU A 1150 17.01 -14.32 12.79
C GLU A 1150 17.93 -15.56 12.89
N ARG A 1151 19.22 -15.36 13.20
CA ARG A 1151 20.22 -16.43 13.31
C ARG A 1151 21.17 -16.20 14.48
N GLY A 1152 20.60 -15.84 15.63
CA GLY A 1152 21.32 -15.26 16.76
C GLY A 1152 21.39 -13.74 16.64
N TYR A 1153 21.73 -13.05 17.74
CA TYR A 1153 21.79 -11.60 17.77
C TYR A 1153 22.98 -11.09 16.94
N ILE A 1154 22.69 -10.38 15.86
CA ILE A 1154 23.64 -9.66 15.03
C ILE A 1154 23.36 -8.16 15.27
N PRO A 1155 24.32 -7.37 15.78
CA PRO A 1155 24.11 -5.95 16.04
C PRO A 1155 23.91 -5.14 14.75
N SER A 1156 23.45 -3.91 14.92
CA SER A 1156 23.55 -2.87 13.89
C SER A 1156 25.02 -2.71 13.47
N ARG A 1157 25.27 -2.36 12.21
CA ARG A 1157 26.64 -2.42 11.65
C ARG A 1157 26.83 -1.54 10.43
N VAL A 1158 28.05 -1.06 10.24
CA VAL A 1158 28.50 -0.35 9.05
C VAL A 1158 29.40 -1.27 8.24
N CYS A 1159 29.05 -1.50 6.98
CA CYS A 1159 29.85 -2.27 6.04
C CYS A 1159 30.57 -1.32 5.07
N LEU A 1160 31.87 -1.53 4.86
CA LEU A 1160 32.73 -0.71 4.01
C LEU A 1160 33.44 -1.59 2.96
N LEU A 1161 33.34 -1.21 1.69
CA LEU A 1161 34.16 -1.78 0.61
C LEU A 1161 35.42 -0.93 0.40
N GLY A 1162 36.60 -1.54 0.33
CA GLY A 1162 37.87 -0.90 0.07
C GLY A 1162 38.09 -0.52 -1.40
N SER A 1163 39.02 0.41 -1.64
CA SER A 1163 39.38 0.96 -2.96
C SER A 1163 40.00 -0.05 -3.93
N ASP A 1164 40.46 -1.19 -3.41
CA ASP A 1164 40.82 -2.36 -4.20
C ASP A 1164 39.61 -2.99 -4.92
N LEU A 1165 38.38 -2.69 -4.48
CA LEU A 1165 37.12 -3.33 -4.83
C LEU A 1165 37.07 -4.84 -4.49
N GLN A 1166 37.86 -5.24 -3.49
CA GLN A 1166 38.01 -6.63 -3.04
C GLN A 1166 37.81 -6.76 -1.53
N THR A 1167 38.32 -5.84 -0.72
CA THR A 1167 38.25 -5.96 0.74
C THR A 1167 36.95 -5.37 1.28
N TYR A 1168 36.09 -6.17 1.92
CA TYR A 1168 34.81 -5.75 2.49
C TYR A 1168 34.82 -5.96 4.01
N LYS A 1169 34.91 -4.86 4.77
CA LYS A 1169 34.97 -4.86 6.24
C LYS A 1169 33.62 -4.51 6.84
N ILE A 1170 33.28 -5.12 7.97
CA ILE A 1170 32.02 -4.95 8.69
C ILE A 1170 32.36 -4.55 10.12
N PHE A 1171 31.83 -3.42 10.56
CA PHE A 1171 32.05 -2.87 11.91
C PHE A 1171 30.73 -2.85 12.67
N ALA A 1172 30.70 -3.36 13.90
CA ALA A 1172 29.50 -3.29 14.74
C ALA A 1172 29.30 -1.87 15.25
N LEU A 1173 28.06 -1.38 15.17
CA LEU A 1173 27.62 -0.19 15.87
C LEU A 1173 27.19 -0.60 17.31
N PRO A 1174 27.35 0.29 18.30
CA PRO A 1174 26.75 0.14 19.62
C PRO A 1174 25.23 0.06 19.59
N ASP A 1175 24.64 -0.54 20.63
CA ASP A 1175 23.18 -0.69 20.79
C ASP A 1175 22.48 0.67 20.96
N ASP A 1176 23.11 1.60 21.69
CA ASP A 1176 22.76 3.03 21.72
C ASP A 1176 24.05 3.87 21.72
N PRO A 1177 24.53 4.30 20.53
CA PRO A 1177 25.80 5.00 20.40
C PRO A 1177 25.76 6.43 20.96
N PHE A 1178 24.56 7.00 21.17
CA PHE A 1178 24.40 8.31 21.80
C PHE A 1178 24.45 8.19 23.32
N LYS A 1179 23.86 7.14 23.89
CA LYS A 1179 24.01 6.83 25.31
C LYS A 1179 25.45 6.43 25.66
N GLU A 1180 26.15 5.72 24.78
CA GLU A 1180 27.55 5.37 25.01
C GLU A 1180 28.48 6.60 24.92
N ALA A 1181 28.22 7.57 24.04
CA ALA A 1181 28.91 8.87 24.05
C ALA A 1181 28.51 9.78 25.22
N ALA A 1182 27.24 9.75 25.65
CA ALA A 1182 26.82 10.46 26.86
C ALA A 1182 27.53 9.88 28.09
N LYS A 1183 27.63 8.55 28.16
CA LYS A 1183 28.39 7.88 29.20
C LYS A 1183 29.89 8.12 29.09
N SER A 1184 30.48 8.18 27.90
CA SER A 1184 31.90 8.54 27.77
C SER A 1184 32.17 10.00 28.16
N ARG A 1185 31.19 10.90 28.03
CA ARG A 1185 31.25 12.25 28.60
C ARG A 1185 31.16 12.22 30.13
N GLU A 1186 30.24 11.45 30.71
CA GLU A 1186 30.14 11.26 32.17
C GLU A 1186 31.39 10.59 32.77
N ASP A 1187 31.94 9.57 32.10
CA ASP A 1187 33.15 8.83 32.52
C ASP A 1187 34.42 9.70 32.34
N ASP A 1188 34.51 10.57 31.32
CA ASP A 1188 35.60 11.57 31.19
C ASP A 1188 35.48 12.68 32.26
N VAL A 1189 34.26 13.12 32.60
CA VAL A 1189 33.97 14.08 33.70
C VAL A 1189 34.17 13.46 35.10
N MET A 1190 34.34 12.13 35.19
CA MET A 1190 34.66 11.40 36.43
C MET A 1190 36.12 10.90 36.48
N MET A 1191 36.90 11.11 35.41
CA MET A 1191 38.35 10.81 35.35
C MET A 1191 39.22 12.06 35.21
N GLN A 1192 38.61 13.20 34.87
CA GLN A 1192 39.12 14.55 35.18
C GLN A 1192 38.64 14.94 36.57
#